data_AF-W0J2V2-F1
#
_entry.id   AF-W0J2V2-F1
#
_cell.length_a   1.000
_cell.length_b   1.000
_cell.length_c   1.000
_cell.angle_alpha   90.00
_cell.angle_beta   90.00
_cell.angle_gamma   90.00
#
_symmetry.space_group_name_H-M   'P 1'
#
loop_
_entity.id
_entity.type
_entity.pdbx_description
1 polymer ?
#
loop_
_entity_poly.entity_id
_entity_poly.type
_entity_poly.pdbx_seq_one_letter_code
_entity_poly.pdbx_strand_id
1 'polypeptide(L)'
;MPKSRRPPVPTPLDMTKSLLALFGLLSGLLATAAPEVPPFILFHACPQWAAARGHQDYYRYSFDRPFALGNESDLKVWQLRAMLREVPGAVFGAYLYNGSIENPDQRAQRLEDYLEAARSVEGAAIVPIVHATGGNAAEKLRNQVKLFLDRFADHPSWFRINGLPVIFDYAAGGIGLANAGELVDLIASLRGEGYRFIWFGHGVAGTSFSVSGRVDEPQLAVLLQAAEGAYNFSAPLDQGLGGLADLAAAVRRTPGKLFGGGFNPGYYSNRLDSRNYISQQGTWRLRKVLELLAETRPDFLQAATWNDWVESTSFEPSYKHTTALLEIVRHYADRMFDRPPPAGDRPRVIVSYRKNIFPGEPLEFEILSLPVAPGYETVSGTLTLRDQTGGVLATLPWGPLSGRSAEATTVTWTVPAAATRDMLRPEVTVNAAAFSQTYRQLAPVPVVTNSVQADMLCFSVPLHRLRTGDQPVLLVNRRSGGQPSLTGPRLLEIDSASVSGNAVMGIAYLKNGFIINDPTPDTAARPVVENWLSDPLHTGMVSEDYYGALVGYEDGTIAYASGQWASDAAWPRIAASYQFELESLFPRLKIGRDKLIDTSGRKLHGQLGQTDPADKAGRPGWKNLSDRWDALQFNGKDTFVDIPFAAMPAGSVTVQLLVRPDEKPGRQQELFIQRDAGLSLRITAGGRFEARRLNARRDFDFAPGSTVVQSGQWYHVTATWDMSRLRLYVNGVEEASIISDGLCSPERSRLGGPLGNSEDDALLDGTRGDSFFKGRIAYFRILNGVARPDAIAGDHQELKKVLAAVNP
;
A
#
# COMPACT_ATOMS: atom_id res chain seq x y z
N MET A 1 -44.15 71.66 0.06
CA MET A 1 -42.87 71.79 -0.69
C MET A 1 -42.66 73.26 -1.05
N PRO A 2 -41.43 73.84 -1.15
CA PRO A 2 -40.11 73.20 -1.22
C PRO A 2 -38.93 73.86 -0.43
N LYS A 3 -37.80 73.12 -0.38
CA LYS A 3 -36.35 73.50 -0.40
C LYS A 3 -35.67 74.30 0.73
N SER A 4 -34.68 73.67 1.41
CA SER A 4 -33.38 74.28 1.77
C SER A 4 -32.32 73.18 2.01
N ARG A 5 -31.28 73.11 1.17
CA ARG A 5 -29.85 73.46 1.40
C ARG A 5 -29.08 72.58 2.41
N ARG A 6 -28.08 71.83 1.88
CA ARG A 6 -27.01 71.12 2.62
C ARG A 6 -26.00 72.09 3.26
N PRO A 7 -25.36 71.70 4.38
CA PRO A 7 -24.00 72.13 4.77
C PRO A 7 -22.98 70.96 4.68
N PRO A 8 -21.65 71.21 4.85
CA PRO A 8 -20.59 70.46 4.17
C PRO A 8 -20.01 69.27 4.96
N VAL A 9 -19.27 68.44 4.20
CA VAL A 9 -18.53 67.24 4.63
C VAL A 9 -17.21 67.62 5.33
N PRO A 10 -16.84 67.01 6.47
CA PRO A 10 -15.47 67.01 6.98
C PRO A 10 -14.64 65.85 6.41
N THR A 11 -13.37 66.10 6.14
CA THR A 11 -12.38 65.21 5.52
C THR A 11 -11.81 64.12 6.47
N PRO A 12 -11.25 63.03 5.92
CA PRO A 12 -10.87 61.84 6.67
C PRO A 12 -9.48 62.00 7.31
N LEU A 13 -9.39 62.66 8.47
CA LEU A 13 -8.18 62.55 9.32
C LEU A 13 -8.43 62.60 10.83
N ASP A 14 -9.68 62.59 11.30
CA ASP A 14 -10.01 62.63 12.74
C ASP A 14 -10.78 61.40 13.27
N MET A 15 -11.01 60.38 12.45
CA MET A 15 -11.61 59.10 12.90
C MET A 15 -10.59 58.04 13.33
N THR A 16 -9.29 58.25 13.10
CA THR A 16 -8.25 57.24 13.36
C THR A 16 -7.69 57.25 14.78
N LYS A 17 -7.98 58.26 15.61
CA LYS A 17 -7.46 58.31 17.00
C LYS A 17 -8.43 57.81 18.07
N SER A 18 -9.74 57.80 17.82
CA SER A 18 -10.73 57.27 18.80
C SER A 18 -11.09 55.79 18.60
N LEU A 19 -10.74 55.18 17.46
CA LEU A 19 -10.91 53.73 17.22
C LEU A 19 -9.75 52.89 17.78
N LEU A 20 -8.55 53.46 17.92
CA LEU A 20 -7.39 52.76 18.49
C LEU A 20 -7.43 52.60 20.02
N ALA A 21 -8.16 53.46 20.74
CA ALA A 21 -8.31 53.34 22.19
C ALA A 21 -9.39 52.33 22.61
N LEU A 22 -10.34 51.99 21.73
CA LEU A 22 -11.39 51.00 22.01
C LEU A 22 -11.00 49.57 21.60
N PHE A 23 -10.07 49.41 20.64
CA PHE A 23 -9.50 48.11 20.26
C PHE A 23 -8.43 47.59 21.24
N GLY A 24 -7.81 48.47 22.03
CA GLY A 24 -6.83 48.10 23.05
C GLY A 24 -7.41 47.58 24.37
N LEU A 25 -8.73 47.65 24.55
CA LEU A 25 -9.42 47.25 25.81
C LEU A 25 -10.42 46.10 25.64
N LEU A 26 -10.60 45.58 24.42
CA LEU A 26 -11.40 44.38 24.11
C LEU A 26 -10.57 43.18 23.66
N SER A 27 -9.24 43.33 23.57
CA SER A 27 -8.28 42.26 23.26
C SER A 27 -7.81 41.48 24.51
N GLY A 28 -8.34 41.80 25.70
CA GLY A 28 -7.98 41.17 26.97
C GLY A 28 -8.96 40.10 27.49
N LEU A 29 -10.06 39.80 26.79
CA LEU A 29 -11.08 38.84 27.23
C LEU A 29 -11.67 38.12 26.01
N LEU A 30 -10.95 37.13 25.48
CA LEU A 30 -11.42 35.94 24.73
C LEU A 30 -10.27 35.38 23.86
N ALA A 31 -9.25 34.85 24.53
CA ALA A 31 -8.38 33.80 23.98
C ALA A 31 -7.69 33.14 25.17
N THR A 32 -8.35 32.19 25.83
CA THR A 32 -7.60 31.19 26.59
C THR A 32 -6.82 30.39 25.56
N ALA A 33 -5.58 30.77 25.31
CA ALA A 33 -4.65 29.98 24.51
C ALA A 33 -4.68 28.55 25.06
N ALA A 34 -4.91 27.57 24.18
CA ALA A 34 -4.71 26.19 24.56
C ALA A 34 -3.27 26.04 25.08
N PRO A 35 -3.02 25.28 26.15
CA PRO A 35 -1.67 25.10 26.67
C PRO A 35 -0.74 24.60 25.56
N GLU A 36 0.46 25.20 25.44
CA GLU A 36 1.48 24.87 24.45
C GLU A 36 1.87 23.39 24.53
N VAL A 37 1.28 22.55 23.68
CA VAL A 37 1.77 21.20 23.43
C VAL A 37 2.82 21.30 22.34
N PRO A 38 4.09 20.96 22.61
CA PRO A 38 5.09 20.95 21.56
C PRO A 38 4.68 19.89 20.53
N PRO A 39 4.66 20.23 19.24
CA PRO A 39 4.27 19.27 18.23
C PRO A 39 5.29 18.12 18.18
N PHE A 40 4.78 16.91 17.98
CA PHE A 40 5.56 15.68 17.93
C PHE A 40 5.08 14.78 16.80
N ILE A 41 5.90 13.76 16.50
CA ILE A 41 5.56 12.71 15.53
C ILE A 41 5.47 11.40 16.29
N LEU A 42 4.29 10.78 16.27
CA LEU A 42 4.05 9.45 16.80
C LEU A 42 4.31 8.40 15.72
N PHE A 43 5.33 7.56 15.88
CA PHE A 43 5.48 6.35 15.07
C PHE A 43 4.68 5.22 15.71
N HIS A 44 3.53 4.91 15.12
CA HIS A 44 2.65 3.87 15.64
C HIS A 44 3.21 2.49 15.26
N ALA A 45 3.60 1.69 16.24
CA ALA A 45 3.97 0.30 15.99
C ALA A 45 2.71 -0.53 15.75
N CYS A 46 2.75 -1.48 14.82
CA CYS A 46 1.66 -2.41 14.59
C CYS A 46 2.01 -3.74 15.27
N PRO A 47 1.09 -4.43 15.96
CA PRO A 47 1.30 -5.84 16.25
C PRO A 47 1.14 -6.53 14.90
N GLN A 48 2.12 -7.32 14.49
CA GLN A 48 2.03 -7.89 13.16
C GLN A 48 0.90 -8.93 13.14
N TRP A 49 -0.22 -8.59 12.51
CA TRP A 49 -1.43 -9.41 12.45
C TRP A 49 -1.18 -10.63 11.55
N ALA A 50 -0.42 -11.61 12.06
CA ALA A 50 -0.36 -12.93 11.44
C ALA A 50 -1.61 -13.75 11.81
N ALA A 51 -2.79 -13.21 11.50
CA ALA A 51 -4.04 -13.96 11.42
C ALA A 51 -4.20 -14.52 10.00
N ALA A 52 -3.22 -15.28 9.55
CA ALA A 52 -3.40 -16.27 8.50
C ALA A 52 -2.83 -17.58 9.05
N ARG A 53 -3.68 -18.60 9.16
CA ARG A 53 -3.33 -19.95 9.61
C ARG A 53 -2.15 -20.44 8.74
N GLY A 54 -0.92 -20.30 9.26
CA GLY A 54 0.32 -20.55 8.52
C GLY A 54 1.51 -19.68 8.95
N HIS A 55 1.27 -18.49 9.51
CA HIS A 55 2.34 -17.53 9.87
C HIS A 55 2.61 -17.45 11.39
N GLN A 56 2.58 -18.59 12.09
CA GLN A 56 2.73 -18.63 13.55
C GLN A 56 4.12 -18.16 14.05
N ASP A 57 5.17 -18.27 13.23
CA ASP A 57 6.53 -17.95 13.66
C ASP A 57 6.85 -16.44 13.63
N TYR A 58 6.15 -15.65 12.82
CA TYR A 58 6.28 -14.19 12.82
C TYR A 58 5.46 -13.54 13.93
N TYR A 59 4.30 -14.11 14.24
CA TYR A 59 3.52 -13.75 15.42
C TYR A 59 4.39 -13.86 16.70
N ARG A 60 5.26 -14.87 16.80
CA ARG A 60 6.24 -14.99 17.90
C ARG A 60 7.41 -13.99 17.80
N TYR A 61 7.80 -13.54 16.61
CA TYR A 61 9.00 -12.72 16.43
C TYR A 61 8.81 -11.26 16.85
N SER A 62 7.67 -10.64 16.55
CA SER A 62 7.40 -9.23 16.91
C SER A 62 6.59 -9.05 18.19
N PHE A 63 5.85 -10.06 18.64
CA PHE A 63 5.02 -9.97 19.84
C PHE A 63 5.84 -10.25 21.12
N ASP A 64 6.88 -11.10 21.05
CA ASP A 64 7.70 -11.50 22.20
C ASP A 64 9.00 -10.67 22.37
N ARG A 65 9.26 -9.66 21.52
CA ARG A 65 10.54 -8.93 21.48
C ARG A 65 10.33 -7.42 21.41
N PRO A 66 10.45 -6.70 22.55
CA PRO A 66 10.53 -5.25 22.54
C PRO A 66 11.84 -4.88 21.84
N PHE A 67 11.72 -4.38 20.61
CA PHE A 67 12.81 -4.10 19.68
C PHE A 67 13.57 -5.38 19.24
N ALA A 68 13.84 -5.55 17.93
CA ALA A 68 14.37 -6.81 17.39
C ALA A 68 15.72 -7.21 18.05
N LEU A 69 15.84 -8.48 18.49
CA LEU A 69 17.01 -9.01 19.21
C LEU A 69 18.27 -9.10 18.33
N GLY A 70 19.31 -8.39 18.75
CA GLY A 70 20.66 -8.92 18.81
C GLY A 70 21.08 -9.09 20.29
N ASN A 71 21.95 -10.04 20.60
CA ASN A 71 22.23 -10.51 21.98
C ASN A 71 23.10 -9.56 22.84
N GLU A 72 23.21 -8.28 22.50
CA GLU A 72 24.00 -7.30 23.25
C GLU A 72 23.10 -6.12 23.64
N SER A 73 23.34 -5.51 24.80
CA SER A 73 22.51 -4.43 25.36
C SER A 73 22.29 -3.25 24.40
N ASP A 74 23.21 -3.00 23.48
CA ASP A 74 23.10 -1.94 22.48
C ASP A 74 22.21 -2.28 21.28
N LEU A 75 21.97 -3.56 21.01
CA LEU A 75 21.11 -4.05 19.94
C LEU A 75 19.62 -4.04 20.33
N LYS A 76 19.28 -3.81 21.60
CA LYS A 76 17.87 -3.74 22.04
C LYS A 76 17.20 -2.39 21.81
N VAL A 77 17.94 -1.35 21.40
CA VAL A 77 17.39 0.01 21.33
C VAL A 77 17.78 0.77 20.05
N TRP A 78 18.38 0.08 19.08
CA TRP A 78 18.81 0.71 17.83
C TRP A 78 17.65 1.35 17.07
N GLN A 79 16.43 0.79 17.15
CA GLN A 79 15.24 1.35 16.52
C GLN A 79 14.91 2.73 17.09
N LEU A 80 14.95 2.89 18.41
CA LEU A 80 14.76 4.18 19.08
C LEU A 80 15.87 5.17 18.73
N ARG A 81 17.12 4.71 18.73
CA ARG A 81 18.29 5.54 18.35
C ARG A 81 18.19 6.01 16.89
N ALA A 82 17.81 5.13 15.98
CA ALA A 82 17.62 5.45 14.56
C ALA A 82 16.45 6.41 14.37
N MET A 83 15.31 6.15 15.01
CA MET A 83 14.15 7.03 14.99
C MET A 83 14.51 8.45 15.45
N LEU A 84 15.16 8.59 16.61
CA LEU A 84 15.51 9.90 17.18
C LEU A 84 16.64 10.61 16.43
N ARG A 85 17.59 9.86 15.87
CA ARG A 85 18.65 10.42 15.02
C ARG A 85 18.07 11.05 13.76
N GLU A 86 17.16 10.35 13.10
CA GLU A 86 16.55 10.83 11.86
C GLU A 86 15.42 11.82 12.12
N VAL A 87 14.66 11.67 13.21
CA VAL A 87 13.50 12.49 13.59
C VAL A 87 13.57 12.87 15.08
N PRO A 88 14.29 13.96 15.43
CA PRO A 88 14.43 14.38 16.82
C PRO A 88 13.09 14.72 17.48
N GLY A 89 12.87 14.20 18.69
CA GLY A 89 11.62 14.39 19.45
C GLY A 89 10.46 13.49 19.01
N ALA A 90 10.71 12.50 18.16
CA ALA A 90 9.73 11.47 17.82
C ALA A 90 9.36 10.59 19.02
N VAL A 91 8.11 10.13 19.04
CA VAL A 91 7.54 9.29 20.10
C VAL A 91 7.24 7.91 19.53
N PHE A 92 7.60 6.86 20.26
CA PHE A 92 7.31 5.49 19.85
C PHE A 92 5.98 5.00 20.43
N GLY A 93 5.06 4.58 19.55
CA GLY A 93 3.75 4.07 19.92
C GLY A 93 3.75 2.56 20.11
N ALA A 94 3.68 2.09 21.35
CA ALA A 94 3.61 0.66 21.67
C ALA A 94 2.17 0.15 21.60
N TYR A 95 1.84 -0.66 20.60
CA TYR A 95 0.48 -1.20 20.45
C TYR A 95 0.21 -2.40 21.35
N LEU A 96 -0.86 -2.30 22.13
CA LEU A 96 -1.21 -3.23 23.19
C LEU A 96 -2.63 -3.78 22.92
N TYR A 97 -2.66 -4.89 22.19
CA TYR A 97 -3.89 -5.55 21.75
C TYR A 97 -4.46 -6.53 22.78
N ASN A 98 -5.76 -6.46 23.06
CA ASN A 98 -6.49 -7.38 23.92
C ASN A 98 -7.46 -8.24 23.12
N GLY A 99 -6.94 -9.34 22.54
CA GLY A 99 -7.63 -10.22 21.59
C GLY A 99 -7.75 -11.69 22.00
N SER A 100 -7.87 -12.02 23.29
CA SER A 100 -8.03 -13.37 23.88
C SER A 100 -6.78 -14.26 24.07
N ILE A 101 -5.65 -13.95 23.43
CA ILE A 101 -4.44 -14.80 23.51
C ILE A 101 -3.58 -14.51 24.74
N GLU A 102 -3.55 -13.25 25.21
CA GLU A 102 -2.72 -12.83 26.34
C GLU A 102 -3.56 -12.41 27.54
N ASN A 103 -3.01 -12.63 28.74
CA ASN A 103 -3.58 -12.10 29.97
C ASN A 103 -3.11 -10.64 30.21
N PRO A 104 -3.77 -9.90 31.14
CA PRO A 104 -3.42 -8.50 31.41
C PRO A 104 -1.97 -8.27 31.88
N ASP A 105 -1.40 -9.20 32.66
CA ASP A 105 -0.04 -9.08 33.22
C ASP A 105 1.03 -9.22 32.14
N GLN A 106 0.87 -10.13 31.18
CA GLN A 106 1.78 -10.27 30.04
C GLN A 106 1.84 -8.97 29.22
N ARG A 107 0.70 -8.31 29.02
CA ARG A 107 0.67 -7.01 28.33
C ARG A 107 1.30 -5.89 29.16
N ALA A 108 1.13 -5.91 30.48
CA ALA A 108 1.80 -4.97 31.37
C ALA A 108 3.33 -5.17 31.36
N GLN A 109 3.79 -6.43 31.34
CA GLN A 109 5.22 -6.74 31.18
C GLN A 109 5.76 -6.21 29.84
N ARG A 110 5.02 -6.39 28.75
CA ARG A 110 5.43 -5.85 27.44
C ARG A 110 5.59 -4.32 27.48
N LEU A 111 4.64 -3.60 28.09
CA LEU A 111 4.75 -2.15 28.24
C LEU A 111 5.97 -1.76 29.11
N GLU A 112 6.20 -2.48 30.21
CA GLU A 112 7.37 -2.30 31.07
C GLU A 112 8.68 -2.46 30.29
N ASP A 113 8.78 -3.50 29.46
CA ASP A 113 9.98 -3.75 28.67
C ASP A 113 10.25 -2.62 27.66
N TYR A 114 9.20 -2.07 27.02
CA TYR A 114 9.33 -0.90 26.15
C TYR A 114 9.82 0.34 26.92
N LEU A 115 9.22 0.59 28.09
CA LEU A 115 9.55 1.71 28.95
C LEU A 115 11.00 1.64 29.45
N GLU A 116 11.43 0.46 29.91
CA GLU A 116 12.78 0.21 30.40
C GLU A 116 13.84 0.30 29.30
N ALA A 117 13.54 -0.17 28.08
CA ALA A 117 14.44 0.00 26.96
C ALA A 117 14.60 1.49 26.59
N ALA A 118 13.50 2.25 26.56
CA ALA A 118 13.54 3.69 26.31
C ALA A 118 14.30 4.45 27.39
N ARG A 119 14.33 3.98 28.64
CA ARG A 119 15.14 4.59 29.72
C ARG A 119 16.63 4.62 29.40
N SER A 120 17.11 3.70 28.57
CA SER A 120 18.52 3.62 28.14
C SER A 120 18.88 4.50 26.93
N VAL A 121 17.91 5.22 26.36
CA VAL A 121 18.10 6.10 25.19
C VAL A 121 17.66 7.51 25.54
N GLU A 122 18.59 8.46 25.50
CA GLU A 122 18.32 9.86 25.74
C GLU A 122 17.25 10.40 24.77
N GLY A 123 16.23 11.07 25.32
CA GLY A 123 15.12 11.64 24.55
C GLY A 123 14.05 10.63 24.08
N ALA A 124 14.23 9.32 24.33
CA ALA A 124 13.22 8.33 23.96
C ALA A 124 12.01 8.35 24.91
N ALA A 125 10.82 8.31 24.30
CA ALA A 125 9.56 8.23 25.01
C ALA A 125 8.63 7.19 24.35
N ILE A 126 7.90 6.47 25.19
CA ILE A 126 6.92 5.44 24.80
C ILE A 126 5.52 5.94 25.12
N VAL A 127 4.59 5.75 24.17
CA VAL A 127 3.17 5.95 24.41
C VAL A 127 2.41 4.64 24.17
N PRO A 128 1.56 4.17 25.09
CA PRO A 128 0.74 2.99 24.84
C PRO A 128 -0.38 3.33 23.85
N ILE A 129 -0.59 2.46 22.88
CA ILE A 129 -1.72 2.47 21.96
C ILE A 129 -2.62 1.28 22.29
N VAL A 130 -3.79 1.56 22.84
CA VAL A 130 -4.65 0.51 23.41
C VAL A 130 -5.78 0.09 22.47
N HIS A 131 -6.01 -1.21 22.38
CA HIS A 131 -7.03 -1.79 21.51
C HIS A 131 -7.61 -3.08 22.11
N ALA A 132 -8.93 -3.20 22.20
CA ALA A 132 -9.62 -4.40 22.68
C ALA A 132 -10.80 -4.75 21.76
N THR A 133 -10.96 -6.05 21.45
CA THR A 133 -12.05 -6.53 20.58
C THR A 133 -12.84 -7.66 21.23
N GLY A 134 -14.03 -7.93 20.70
CA GLY A 134 -14.93 -8.97 21.18
C GLY A 134 -15.84 -8.50 22.32
N GLY A 135 -16.60 -9.42 22.94
CA GLY A 135 -17.51 -9.10 24.04
C GLY A 135 -16.78 -8.42 25.21
N ASN A 136 -17.45 -7.44 25.83
CA ASN A 136 -16.95 -6.59 26.93
C ASN A 136 -15.63 -5.85 26.61
N ALA A 137 -15.43 -5.39 25.37
CA ALA A 137 -14.23 -4.67 24.97
C ALA A 137 -13.92 -3.46 25.87
N ALA A 138 -14.94 -2.68 26.25
CA ALA A 138 -14.78 -1.54 27.16
C ALA A 138 -14.24 -1.98 28.54
N GLU A 139 -14.85 -2.98 29.18
CA GLU A 139 -14.40 -3.48 30.49
C GLU A 139 -12.94 -4.00 30.43
N LYS A 140 -12.62 -4.77 29.39
CA LYS A 140 -11.26 -5.26 29.14
C LYS A 140 -10.25 -4.13 29.01
N LEU A 141 -10.60 -3.11 28.25
CA LEU A 141 -9.75 -1.94 28.01
C LEU A 141 -9.55 -1.14 29.31
N ARG A 142 -10.63 -0.95 30.07
CA ARG A 142 -10.61 -0.26 31.36
C ARG A 142 -9.65 -0.90 32.33
N ASN A 143 -9.79 -2.22 32.52
CA ASN A 143 -8.96 -2.99 33.44
C ASN A 143 -7.49 -2.98 33.01
N GLN A 144 -7.22 -3.02 31.70
CA GLN A 144 -5.87 -2.94 31.17
C GLN A 144 -5.23 -1.56 31.42
N VAL A 145 -5.96 -0.48 31.12
CA VAL A 145 -5.47 0.90 31.31
C VAL A 145 -5.25 1.19 32.79
N LYS A 146 -6.18 0.76 33.66
CA LYS A 146 -6.01 0.87 35.11
C LYS A 146 -4.71 0.20 35.57
N LEU A 147 -4.46 -1.03 35.12
CA LEU A 147 -3.22 -1.76 35.46
C LEU A 147 -1.97 -1.01 35.00
N PHE A 148 -1.98 -0.40 33.81
CA PHE A 148 -0.85 0.39 33.32
C PHE A 148 -0.60 1.65 34.16
N LEU A 149 -1.68 2.37 34.49
CA LEU A 149 -1.59 3.57 35.32
C LEU A 149 -1.09 3.24 36.72
N ASP A 150 -1.60 2.17 37.34
CA ASP A 150 -1.18 1.70 38.66
C ASP A 150 0.31 1.36 38.73
N ARG A 151 0.85 0.75 37.67
CA ARG A 151 2.24 0.27 37.66
C ARG A 151 3.25 1.29 37.14
N PHE A 152 2.87 2.12 36.16
CA PHE A 152 3.85 2.85 35.36
C PHE A 152 3.54 4.32 35.12
N ALA A 153 2.48 4.90 35.72
CA ALA A 153 2.14 6.32 35.52
C ALA A 153 3.29 7.29 35.85
N ASP A 154 4.21 6.90 36.75
CA ASP A 154 5.39 7.68 37.14
C ASP A 154 6.67 7.27 36.39
N HIS A 155 6.62 6.29 35.48
CA HIS A 155 7.81 5.85 34.75
C HIS A 155 8.35 6.97 33.85
N PRO A 156 9.64 7.34 33.91
CA PRO A 156 10.17 8.54 33.23
C PRO A 156 10.06 8.48 31.70
N SER A 157 10.16 7.29 31.11
CA SER A 157 10.06 7.10 29.66
C SER A 157 8.62 7.02 29.12
N TRP A 158 7.59 7.10 29.98
CA TRP A 158 6.22 7.26 29.49
C TRP A 158 6.08 8.69 28.93
N PHE A 159 5.66 8.80 27.67
CA PHE A 159 5.44 10.09 27.01
C PHE A 159 4.41 10.95 27.74
N ARG A 160 4.78 12.21 28.01
CA ARG A 160 3.95 13.13 28.79
C ARG A 160 3.69 14.43 28.06
N ILE A 161 2.50 14.96 28.25
CA ILE A 161 2.14 16.33 27.88
C ILE A 161 1.68 17.02 29.17
N ASN A 162 2.26 18.19 29.48
CA ASN A 162 1.99 18.92 30.72
C ASN A 162 2.14 18.06 31.99
N GLY A 163 3.13 17.15 32.00
CA GLY A 163 3.41 16.25 33.12
C GLY A 163 2.46 15.05 33.25
N LEU A 164 1.43 14.93 32.40
CA LEU A 164 0.47 13.82 32.45
C LEU A 164 0.82 12.71 31.44
N PRO A 165 0.70 11.42 31.82
CA PRO A 165 0.92 10.31 30.90
C PRO A 165 -0.10 10.35 29.77
N VAL A 166 0.37 10.15 28.54
CA VAL A 166 -0.45 10.15 27.32
C VAL A 166 -0.82 8.71 26.95
N ILE A 167 -2.04 8.51 26.43
CA ILE A 167 -2.55 7.24 25.91
C ILE A 167 -3.19 7.52 24.55
N PHE A 168 -2.94 6.66 23.58
CA PHE A 168 -3.67 6.62 22.31
C PHE A 168 -4.56 5.39 22.27
N ASP A 169 -5.66 5.46 21.55
CA ASP A 169 -6.43 4.26 21.18
C ASP A 169 -6.38 3.97 19.68
N TYR A 170 -6.65 2.72 19.32
CA TYR A 170 -6.91 2.34 17.94
C TYR A 170 -8.37 1.94 17.76
N ALA A 171 -9.03 2.53 16.77
CA ALA A 171 -10.44 2.27 16.41
C ALA A 171 -11.42 2.52 17.57
N ALA A 172 -11.27 3.66 18.27
CA ALA A 172 -12.01 3.98 19.49
C ALA A 172 -11.87 2.87 20.54
N GLY A 173 -10.62 2.46 20.79
CA GLY A 173 -10.30 1.36 21.70
C GLY A 173 -10.74 -0.02 21.21
N GLY A 174 -11.19 -0.15 19.95
CA GLY A 174 -11.73 -1.36 19.33
C GLY A 174 -13.23 -1.55 19.53
N ILE A 175 -13.86 -0.61 20.23
CA ILE A 175 -15.32 -0.55 20.46
C ILE A 175 -16.03 0.02 19.21
N GLY A 176 -15.29 0.77 18.39
CA GLY A 176 -15.77 1.42 17.17
C GLY A 176 -16.41 2.77 17.45
N LEU A 177 -16.20 3.72 16.54
CA LEU A 177 -16.68 5.11 16.69
C LEU A 177 -18.20 5.20 16.87
N ALA A 178 -18.97 4.30 16.26
CA ALA A 178 -20.42 4.21 16.42
C ALA A 178 -20.87 3.99 17.88
N ASN A 179 -19.97 3.47 18.73
CA ASN A 179 -20.21 3.19 20.15
C ASN A 179 -19.30 4.05 21.06
N ALA A 180 -18.90 5.24 20.61
CA ALA A 180 -17.96 6.12 21.33
C ALA A 180 -18.36 6.41 22.79
N GLY A 181 -19.65 6.36 23.12
CA GLY A 181 -20.15 6.51 24.49
C GLY A 181 -19.56 5.50 25.48
N GLU A 182 -19.36 4.24 25.09
CA GLU A 182 -18.76 3.23 25.97
C GLU A 182 -17.31 3.57 26.33
N LEU A 183 -16.57 4.16 25.39
CA LEU A 183 -15.20 4.63 25.63
C LEU A 183 -15.19 5.87 26.53
N VAL A 184 -16.14 6.78 26.34
CA VAL A 184 -16.32 7.96 27.21
C VAL A 184 -16.58 7.52 28.65
N ASP A 185 -17.50 6.59 28.87
CA ASP A 185 -17.84 6.07 30.20
C ASP A 185 -16.64 5.39 30.87
N LEU A 186 -15.86 4.63 30.10
CA LEU A 186 -14.60 4.04 30.57
C LEU A 186 -13.63 5.11 31.06
N ILE A 187 -13.33 6.11 30.23
CA ILE A 187 -12.37 7.18 30.55
C ILE A 187 -12.85 7.96 31.77
N ALA A 188 -14.14 8.31 31.81
CA ALA A 188 -14.76 9.01 32.92
C ALA A 188 -14.67 8.20 34.22
N SER A 189 -14.87 6.88 34.17
CA SER A 189 -14.77 6.03 35.36
C SER A 189 -13.37 6.02 35.98
N LEU A 190 -12.31 5.97 35.16
CA LEU A 190 -10.92 6.03 35.64
C LEU A 190 -10.61 7.40 36.25
N ARG A 191 -11.08 8.49 35.62
CA ARG A 191 -10.95 9.83 36.17
C ARG A 191 -11.70 10.00 37.49
N GLY A 192 -12.86 9.35 37.64
CA GLY A 192 -13.63 9.28 38.88
C GLY A 192 -12.90 8.57 40.02
N GLU A 193 -12.02 7.62 39.70
CA GLU A 193 -11.11 6.95 40.66
C GLU A 193 -9.87 7.79 41.01
N GLY A 194 -9.70 8.97 40.40
CA GLY A 194 -8.60 9.90 40.69
C GLY A 194 -7.42 9.82 39.74
N TYR A 195 -7.44 8.93 38.72
CA TYR A 195 -6.38 8.87 37.72
C TYR A 195 -6.33 10.14 36.86
N ARG A 196 -5.12 10.58 36.54
CA ARG A 196 -4.84 11.74 35.68
C ARG A 196 -4.02 11.29 34.47
N PHE A 197 -4.55 11.52 33.28
CA PHE A 197 -3.92 11.11 32.01
C PHE A 197 -4.55 11.89 30.86
N ILE A 198 -3.86 11.88 29.71
CA ILE A 198 -4.32 12.43 28.43
C ILE A 198 -4.67 11.27 27.50
N TRP A 199 -5.82 11.37 26.82
CA TRP A 199 -6.30 10.35 25.89
C TRP A 199 -6.55 10.94 24.50
N PHE A 200 -5.93 10.35 23.48
CA PHE A 200 -6.18 10.66 22.07
C PHE A 200 -6.93 9.52 21.39
N GLY A 201 -8.09 9.83 20.83
CA GLY A 201 -8.97 8.85 20.23
C GLY A 201 -8.86 8.74 18.71
N HIS A 202 -8.93 7.53 18.17
CA HIS A 202 -9.07 7.34 16.73
C HIS A 202 -10.47 7.80 16.30
N GLY A 203 -10.55 8.99 15.69
CA GLY A 203 -11.80 9.75 15.49
C GLY A 203 -12.58 9.41 14.22
N VAL A 204 -12.21 8.35 13.50
CA VAL A 204 -12.83 7.97 12.22
C VAL A 204 -12.98 6.45 12.08
N ALA A 205 -13.93 6.02 11.26
CA ALA A 205 -14.08 4.62 10.87
C ALA A 205 -13.06 4.27 9.77
N GLY A 206 -11.96 3.58 10.11
CA GLY A 206 -10.77 3.41 9.24
C GLY A 206 -11.06 3.17 7.74
N THR A 207 -11.76 2.08 7.40
CA THR A 207 -12.06 1.74 5.99
C THR A 207 -13.03 2.75 5.36
N SER A 208 -14.17 3.00 6.00
CA SER A 208 -15.21 3.86 5.42
C SER A 208 -14.74 5.31 5.27
N PHE A 209 -13.94 5.83 6.20
CA PHE A 209 -13.28 7.15 6.07
C PHE A 209 -12.28 7.14 4.92
N SER A 210 -11.47 6.08 4.76
CA SER A 210 -10.54 5.98 3.63
C SER A 210 -11.27 6.00 2.29
N VAL A 211 -12.38 5.28 2.15
CA VAL A 211 -13.13 5.16 0.89
C VAL A 211 -13.99 6.40 0.59
N SER A 212 -14.56 7.03 1.61
CA SER A 212 -15.56 8.09 1.41
C SER A 212 -15.10 9.50 1.82
N GLY A 213 -14.07 9.62 2.66
CA GLY A 213 -13.68 10.88 3.31
C GLY A 213 -14.69 11.41 4.34
N ARG A 214 -15.80 10.70 4.59
CA ARG A 214 -16.90 11.19 5.44
C ARG A 214 -16.55 11.09 6.91
N VAL A 215 -16.75 12.19 7.64
CA VAL A 215 -16.60 12.28 9.10
C VAL A 215 -17.97 12.12 9.76
N ASP A 216 -18.08 11.19 10.71
CA ASP A 216 -19.25 11.09 11.61
C ASP A 216 -19.10 12.12 12.74
N GLU A 217 -19.43 13.38 12.44
CA GLU A 217 -19.26 14.48 13.39
C GLU A 217 -20.03 14.29 14.70
N PRO A 218 -21.28 13.77 14.73
CA PRO A 218 -21.97 13.48 15.98
C PRO A 218 -21.22 12.49 16.87
N GLN A 219 -20.73 11.37 16.32
CA GLN A 219 -19.99 10.39 17.13
C GLN A 219 -18.60 10.88 17.52
N LEU A 220 -17.94 11.64 16.65
CA LEU A 220 -16.69 12.32 16.99
C LEU A 220 -16.90 13.30 18.15
N ALA A 221 -17.99 14.07 18.15
CA ALA A 221 -18.30 14.99 19.25
C ALA A 221 -18.54 14.26 20.58
N VAL A 222 -19.14 13.05 20.54
CA VAL A 222 -19.26 12.18 21.73
C VAL A 222 -17.88 11.76 22.23
N LEU A 223 -17.02 11.23 21.36
CA LEU A 223 -15.65 10.83 21.71
C LEU A 223 -14.87 11.98 22.39
N LEU A 224 -15.00 13.20 21.86
CA LEU A 224 -14.32 14.39 22.36
C LEU A 224 -14.86 14.91 23.71
N GLN A 225 -15.93 14.35 24.26
CA GLN A 225 -16.37 14.68 25.62
C GLN A 225 -15.34 14.22 26.67
N ALA A 226 -14.66 13.10 26.42
CA ALA A 226 -13.65 12.56 27.32
C ALA A 226 -12.21 12.66 26.78
N ALA A 227 -11.99 12.50 25.47
CA ALA A 227 -10.66 12.56 24.87
C ALA A 227 -10.14 14.00 24.76
N GLU A 228 -8.84 14.24 24.93
CA GLU A 228 -8.17 15.54 24.74
C GLU A 228 -8.02 15.92 23.27
N GLY A 229 -8.18 14.96 22.37
CA GLY A 229 -8.10 15.19 20.94
C GLY A 229 -8.45 13.93 20.15
N ALA A 230 -8.49 14.08 18.84
CA ALA A 230 -8.73 12.98 17.94
C ALA A 230 -7.77 13.01 16.74
N TYR A 231 -7.53 11.84 16.19
CA TYR A 231 -6.66 11.64 15.03
C TYR A 231 -7.25 10.58 14.10
N ASN A 232 -6.74 10.51 12.87
CA ASN A 232 -6.94 9.35 11.99
C ASN A 232 -5.70 8.44 12.05
N PHE A 233 -5.86 7.12 11.95
CA PHE A 233 -4.70 6.21 11.85
C PHE A 233 -4.00 6.34 10.49
N SER A 234 -4.74 6.25 9.40
CA SER A 234 -4.23 6.57 8.07
C SER A 234 -5.38 6.86 7.10
N ALA A 235 -5.06 7.47 5.97
CA ALA A 235 -5.99 7.72 4.88
C ALA A 235 -5.28 7.45 3.55
N PRO A 236 -5.12 6.18 3.15
CA PRO A 236 -4.27 5.85 2.02
C PRO A 236 -4.92 6.19 0.67
N LEU A 237 -6.22 6.48 0.63
CA LEU A 237 -6.96 6.84 -0.60
C LEU A 237 -7.23 8.34 -0.67
N ASP A 238 -7.30 8.88 -1.89
CA ASP A 238 -7.48 10.31 -2.14
C ASP A 238 -8.80 10.86 -1.56
N GLN A 239 -9.85 10.03 -1.47
CA GLN A 239 -11.11 10.38 -0.81
C GLN A 239 -10.91 10.65 0.69
N GLY A 240 -10.24 9.73 1.39
CA GLY A 240 -9.88 9.90 2.80
C GLY A 240 -8.97 11.11 3.04
N LEU A 241 -8.04 11.37 2.12
CA LEU A 241 -7.19 12.56 2.18
C LEU A 241 -7.99 13.85 2.05
N GLY A 242 -8.99 13.88 1.16
CA GLY A 242 -9.93 15.01 1.03
C GLY A 242 -10.74 15.27 2.32
N GLY A 243 -11.02 14.22 3.10
CA GLY A 243 -11.74 14.32 4.37
C GLY A 243 -10.92 14.84 5.56
N LEU A 244 -9.58 14.99 5.42
CA LEU A 244 -8.72 15.43 6.53
C LEU A 244 -9.01 16.86 6.99
N ALA A 245 -9.33 17.77 6.06
CA ALA A 245 -9.70 19.14 6.40
C ALA A 245 -11.01 19.19 7.21
N ASP A 246 -12.00 18.38 6.81
CA ASP A 246 -13.28 18.26 7.51
C ASP A 246 -13.10 17.64 8.89
N LEU A 247 -12.25 16.60 9.02
CA LEU A 247 -11.91 16.00 10.31
C LEU A 247 -11.24 17.03 11.23
N ALA A 248 -10.25 17.77 10.73
CA ALA A 248 -9.55 18.79 11.50
C ALA A 248 -10.51 19.92 11.93
N ALA A 249 -11.43 20.33 11.06
CA ALA A 249 -12.46 21.32 11.38
C ALA A 249 -13.42 20.78 12.44
N ALA A 250 -13.89 19.53 12.32
CA ALA A 250 -14.80 18.90 13.27
C ALA A 250 -14.20 18.78 14.67
N VAL A 251 -12.92 18.37 14.78
CA VAL A 251 -12.20 18.32 16.07
C VAL A 251 -12.14 19.69 16.73
N ARG A 252 -11.83 20.74 15.95
CA ARG A 252 -11.69 22.12 16.47
C ARG A 252 -13.00 22.80 16.83
N ARG A 253 -14.16 22.26 16.44
CA ARG A 253 -15.46 22.77 16.92
C ARG A 253 -15.63 22.57 18.42
N THR A 254 -14.96 21.58 19.00
CA THR A 254 -14.87 21.41 20.45
C THR A 254 -13.68 22.22 20.97
N PRO A 255 -13.89 23.28 21.76
CA PRO A 255 -12.80 24.15 22.21
C PRO A 255 -11.72 23.38 22.99
N GLY A 256 -10.45 23.67 22.69
CA GLY A 256 -9.29 23.10 23.40
C GLY A 256 -8.94 21.67 23.02
N LYS A 257 -9.53 21.09 21.96
CA LYS A 257 -9.17 19.75 21.47
C LYS A 257 -8.05 19.81 20.44
N LEU A 258 -7.18 18.82 20.50
CA LEU A 258 -6.02 18.67 19.61
C LEU A 258 -6.35 17.75 18.44
N PHE A 259 -5.83 18.10 17.27
CA PHE A 259 -5.98 17.33 16.05
C PHE A 259 -4.66 16.65 15.65
N GLY A 260 -4.71 15.32 15.50
CA GLY A 260 -3.62 14.51 14.98
C GLY A 260 -3.80 14.16 13.50
N GLY A 261 -2.79 14.43 12.69
CA GLY A 261 -2.77 14.07 11.27
C GLY A 261 -2.05 12.74 11.00
N GLY A 262 -2.80 11.68 10.71
CA GLY A 262 -2.27 10.36 10.38
C GLY A 262 -1.94 10.18 8.90
N PHE A 263 -0.80 9.55 8.60
CA PHE A 263 -0.34 9.28 7.23
C PHE A 263 0.42 7.96 7.08
N ASN A 264 0.56 7.49 5.84
CA ASN A 264 1.39 6.34 5.46
C ASN A 264 2.04 6.59 4.08
N PRO A 265 3.10 5.85 3.70
CA PRO A 265 3.77 6.05 2.42
C PRO A 265 3.03 5.45 1.21
N GLY A 266 1.85 4.84 1.42
CA GLY A 266 1.13 3.96 0.50
C GLY A 266 0.80 2.65 1.21
N TYR A 267 0.24 1.68 0.49
CA TYR A 267 -0.25 0.44 1.08
C TYR A 267 -0.10 -0.73 0.10
N TYR A 268 0.49 -1.82 0.55
CA TYR A 268 0.55 -3.07 -0.21
C TYR A 268 0.59 -4.24 0.75
N SER A 269 -0.55 -4.91 0.89
CA SER A 269 -0.64 -6.08 1.74
C SER A 269 -0.12 -7.33 1.05
N ASN A 270 0.60 -8.15 1.80
CA ASN A 270 0.99 -9.49 1.39
C ASN A 270 -0.18 -10.50 1.38
N ARG A 271 -1.38 -10.08 1.82
CA ARG A 271 -2.60 -10.90 1.77
C ARG A 271 -2.89 -11.37 0.35
N LEU A 272 -3.31 -12.62 0.19
CA LEU A 272 -3.68 -13.18 -1.11
C LEU A 272 -5.03 -12.65 -1.61
N ASP A 273 -5.95 -12.38 -0.69
CA ASP A 273 -7.25 -11.79 -0.94
C ASP A 273 -7.29 -10.41 -0.28
N SER A 274 -7.71 -9.38 -1.01
CA SER A 274 -7.67 -7.96 -0.58
C SER A 274 -6.25 -7.45 -0.27
N ARG A 275 -5.41 -7.39 -1.31
CA ARG A 275 -4.06 -6.79 -1.24
C ARG A 275 -4.11 -5.29 -0.95
N ASN A 276 -5.21 -4.63 -1.30
CA ASN A 276 -5.47 -3.21 -1.17
C ASN A 276 -4.31 -2.38 -1.74
N TYR A 277 -3.92 -2.62 -2.99
CA TYR A 277 -2.72 -1.99 -3.53
C TYR A 277 -2.93 -0.50 -3.78
N ILE A 278 -2.13 0.31 -3.08
CA ILE A 278 -2.08 1.75 -3.17
C ILE A 278 -0.62 2.12 -3.40
N SER A 279 -0.30 2.38 -4.66
CA SER A 279 1.06 2.69 -5.11
C SER A 279 1.66 3.84 -4.31
N GLN A 280 2.89 3.64 -3.85
CA GLN A 280 3.70 4.69 -3.23
C GLN A 280 4.14 5.75 -4.27
N GLN A 281 4.19 5.35 -5.56
CA GLN A 281 4.72 6.15 -6.67
C GLN A 281 6.09 6.74 -6.32
N GLY A 282 7.01 5.85 -5.91
CA GLY A 282 8.25 6.26 -5.25
C GLY A 282 7.95 6.85 -3.87
N THR A 283 8.27 8.12 -3.69
CA THR A 283 8.00 8.91 -2.48
C THR A 283 6.88 9.93 -2.67
N TRP A 284 6.37 10.09 -3.89
CA TRP A 284 5.38 11.12 -4.22
C TRP A 284 4.14 11.06 -3.34
N ARG A 285 3.60 9.86 -3.08
CA ARG A 285 2.38 9.73 -2.25
C ARG A 285 2.63 10.24 -0.82
N LEU A 286 3.74 9.85 -0.20
CA LEU A 286 4.11 10.34 1.13
C LEU A 286 4.19 11.87 1.17
N ARG A 287 4.86 12.47 0.18
CA ARG A 287 5.01 13.93 0.06
C ARG A 287 3.66 14.63 -0.11
N LYS A 288 2.81 14.16 -1.03
CA LYS A 288 1.46 14.70 -1.25
C LYS A 288 0.62 14.67 0.03
N VAL A 289 0.65 13.58 0.79
CA VAL A 289 -0.11 13.46 2.04
C VAL A 289 0.40 14.45 3.08
N LEU A 290 1.72 14.58 3.24
CA LEU A 290 2.32 15.53 4.18
C LEU A 290 2.05 17.00 3.78
N GLU A 291 2.03 17.32 2.49
CA GLU A 291 1.66 18.64 1.97
C GLU A 291 0.22 18.99 2.31
N LEU A 292 -0.73 18.08 2.06
CA LEU A 292 -2.14 18.26 2.41
C LEU A 292 -2.33 18.38 3.93
N LEU A 293 -1.63 17.56 4.72
CA LEU A 293 -1.68 17.67 6.18
C LEU A 293 -1.16 19.02 6.66
N ALA A 294 -0.16 19.62 6.03
CA ALA A 294 0.34 20.95 6.41
C ALA A 294 -0.78 22.01 6.39
N GLU A 295 -1.69 21.93 5.42
CA GLU A 295 -2.83 22.85 5.30
C GLU A 295 -3.82 22.73 6.46
N THR A 296 -3.91 21.53 7.07
CA THR A 296 -4.78 21.26 8.22
C THR A 296 -4.20 21.73 9.56
N ARG A 297 -2.93 22.15 9.61
CA ARG A 297 -2.20 22.60 10.82
C ARG A 297 -2.29 21.62 12.01
N PRO A 298 -1.88 20.36 11.86
CA PRO A 298 -2.01 19.36 12.91
C PRO A 298 -1.18 19.73 14.15
N ASP A 299 -1.72 19.43 15.34
CA ASP A 299 -1.02 19.62 16.61
C ASP A 299 0.05 18.53 16.82
N PHE A 300 -0.15 17.35 16.22
CA PHE A 300 0.83 16.29 16.13
C PHE A 300 0.61 15.45 14.87
N LEU A 301 1.66 14.75 14.47
CA LEU A 301 1.63 13.85 13.33
C LEU A 301 1.63 12.39 13.82
N GLN A 302 0.94 11.52 13.10
CA GLN A 302 0.98 10.09 13.35
C GLN A 302 1.41 9.36 12.08
N ALA A 303 2.49 8.59 12.18
CA ALA A 303 3.01 7.76 11.11
C ALA A 303 2.51 6.33 11.28
N ALA A 304 1.61 5.91 10.41
CA ALA A 304 1.18 4.53 10.24
C ALA A 304 2.05 3.86 9.16
N THR A 305 3.06 3.06 9.50
CA THR A 305 3.40 2.56 10.84
C THR A 305 4.92 2.43 10.98
N TRP A 306 5.44 2.25 12.20
CA TRP A 306 6.85 1.94 12.36
C TRP A 306 7.22 0.64 11.63
N ASN A 307 6.49 -0.45 11.87
CA ASN A 307 6.91 -1.82 11.57
C ASN A 307 5.83 -2.72 10.95
N ASP A 308 4.80 -2.19 10.28
CA ASP A 308 3.85 -3.02 9.54
C ASP A 308 4.40 -3.36 8.13
N TRP A 309 5.27 -4.35 8.12
CA TRP A 309 5.90 -4.90 6.92
C TRP A 309 4.92 -5.71 6.07
N VAL A 310 3.92 -6.32 6.71
CA VAL A 310 2.86 -7.11 6.07
C VAL A 310 2.01 -6.23 5.15
N GLU A 311 1.76 -4.98 5.55
CA GLU A 311 1.00 -3.99 4.79
C GLU A 311 1.89 -2.99 4.04
N SER A 312 3.22 -3.15 4.13
CA SER A 312 4.24 -2.31 3.49
C SER A 312 4.14 -0.83 3.85
N THR A 313 3.64 -0.51 5.05
CA THR A 313 3.49 0.87 5.57
C THR A 313 4.62 1.29 6.51
N SER A 314 5.63 0.43 6.69
CA SER A 314 6.76 0.61 7.59
C SER A 314 7.61 1.86 7.30
N PHE A 315 7.99 2.56 8.36
CA PHE A 315 9.01 3.62 8.39
C PHE A 315 10.33 3.16 9.01
N GLU A 316 10.33 2.02 9.70
CA GLU A 316 11.53 1.37 10.24
C GLU A 316 12.56 1.14 9.12
N PRO A 317 13.81 1.60 9.24
CA PRO A 317 14.78 1.49 8.16
C PRO A 317 15.05 0.04 7.69
N SER A 318 14.92 -0.20 6.38
CA SER A 318 15.38 -1.40 5.64
C SER A 318 16.08 -0.97 4.35
N TYR A 319 16.56 -1.85 3.46
CA TYR A 319 17.13 -1.35 2.19
C TYR A 319 16.05 -0.84 1.22
N LYS A 320 14.79 -1.27 1.38
CA LYS A 320 13.67 -0.75 0.58
C LYS A 320 13.66 0.77 0.62
N HIS A 321 13.80 1.39 1.78
CA HIS A 321 13.74 2.84 1.89
C HIS A 321 14.72 3.46 2.86
N THR A 322 15.40 2.67 3.66
CA THR A 322 16.52 3.07 4.53
C THR A 322 16.03 4.18 5.46
N THR A 323 16.72 5.31 5.54
CA THR A 323 16.26 6.52 6.24
C THR A 323 15.41 7.44 5.36
N ALA A 324 15.23 7.18 4.07
CA ALA A 324 14.59 8.11 3.13
C ALA A 324 13.20 8.57 3.60
N LEU A 325 12.33 7.66 4.04
CA LEU A 325 10.99 8.03 4.51
C LEU A 325 11.06 8.87 5.80
N LEU A 326 11.98 8.56 6.71
CA LEU A 326 12.19 9.33 7.94
C LEU A 326 12.73 10.74 7.64
N GLU A 327 13.65 10.85 6.67
CA GLU A 327 14.21 12.12 6.23
C GLU A 327 13.16 13.02 5.55
N ILE A 328 12.25 12.42 4.78
CA ILE A 328 11.09 13.11 4.19
C ILE A 328 10.14 13.57 5.30
N VAL A 329 9.75 12.68 6.21
CA VAL A 329 8.88 13.03 7.35
C VAL A 329 9.48 14.16 8.18
N ARG A 330 10.78 14.09 8.50
CA ARG A 330 11.50 15.17 9.17
C ARG A 330 11.44 16.47 8.39
N HIS A 331 11.67 16.45 7.08
CA HIS A 331 11.63 17.68 6.28
C HIS A 331 10.27 18.39 6.40
N TYR A 332 9.16 17.65 6.22
CA TYR A 332 7.83 18.25 6.29
C TYR A 332 7.47 18.67 7.72
N ALA A 333 7.83 17.89 8.72
CA ALA A 333 7.62 18.26 10.12
C ALA A 333 8.43 19.50 10.52
N ASP A 334 9.71 19.57 10.15
CA ASP A 334 10.56 20.73 10.40
C ASP A 334 9.96 21.98 9.73
N ARG A 335 9.42 21.86 8.52
CA ARG A 335 8.69 22.95 7.87
C ARG A 335 7.40 23.34 8.61
N MET A 336 6.60 22.37 9.05
CA MET A 336 5.35 22.63 9.78
C MET A 336 5.62 23.28 11.16
N PHE A 337 6.78 23.01 11.75
CA PHE A 337 7.16 23.47 13.10
C PHE A 337 8.25 24.54 13.09
N ASP A 338 8.46 25.20 11.95
CA ASP A 338 9.41 26.31 11.76
C ASP A 338 10.86 26.02 12.20
N ARG A 339 11.33 24.79 11.95
CA ARG A 339 12.71 24.34 12.22
C ARG A 339 13.58 24.43 10.97
N PRO A 340 14.87 24.78 11.09
CA PRO A 340 15.78 24.86 9.94
C PRO A 340 16.07 23.45 9.38
N PRO A 341 16.38 23.34 8.08
CA PRO A 341 16.80 22.07 7.49
C PRO A 341 18.13 21.58 8.10
N PRO A 342 18.42 20.27 8.05
CA PRO A 342 19.68 19.73 8.55
C PRO A 342 20.90 20.36 7.87
N ALA A 343 21.96 20.62 8.64
CA ALA A 343 23.24 21.05 8.09
C ALA A 343 23.95 19.90 7.36
N GLY A 344 24.70 20.22 6.31
CA GLY A 344 25.47 19.23 5.55
C GLY A 344 26.30 19.85 4.43
N ASP A 345 27.34 19.14 4.01
CA ASP A 345 28.32 19.55 3.00
C ASP A 345 28.12 18.86 1.64
N ARG A 346 27.01 18.12 1.48
CA ARG A 346 26.67 17.33 0.28
C ARG A 346 25.18 17.48 -0.07
N PRO A 347 24.80 17.38 -1.35
CA PRO A 347 23.40 17.39 -1.76
C PRO A 347 22.64 16.18 -1.19
N ARG A 348 21.48 16.41 -0.58
CA ARG A 348 20.61 15.33 -0.06
C ARG A 348 19.65 14.87 -1.14
N VAL A 349 20.09 13.86 -1.91
CA VAL A 349 19.29 13.27 -3.00
C VAL A 349 18.77 11.90 -2.59
N ILE A 350 17.49 11.65 -2.82
CA ILE A 350 16.83 10.34 -2.71
C ILE A 350 16.43 9.90 -4.12
N VAL A 351 16.73 8.66 -4.48
CA VAL A 351 16.29 8.06 -5.75
C VAL A 351 15.36 6.91 -5.48
N SER A 352 14.17 6.96 -6.07
CA SER A 352 13.16 5.91 -5.94
C SER A 352 12.83 5.26 -7.27
N TYR A 353 12.80 3.93 -7.29
CA TYR A 353 12.57 3.14 -8.50
C TYR A 353 12.02 1.76 -8.16
N ARG A 354 11.37 1.13 -9.12
CA ARG A 354 10.76 -0.19 -8.97
C ARG A 354 11.76 -1.26 -8.55
N LYS A 355 11.36 -2.16 -7.63
CA LYS A 355 12.17 -3.33 -7.25
C LYS A 355 12.21 -4.41 -8.33
N ASN A 356 11.24 -4.44 -9.23
CA ASN A 356 11.19 -5.26 -10.44
C ASN A 356 10.30 -4.58 -11.48
N ILE A 357 10.44 -5.00 -12.74
CA ILE A 357 9.72 -4.38 -13.85
C ILE A 357 9.20 -5.43 -14.83
N PHE A 358 8.02 -5.21 -15.41
CA PHE A 358 7.51 -6.06 -16.48
C PHE A 358 7.96 -5.57 -17.87
N PRO A 359 8.13 -6.46 -18.86
CA PRO A 359 8.34 -6.04 -20.24
C PRO A 359 7.22 -5.12 -20.74
N GLY A 360 7.59 -4.02 -21.41
CA GLY A 360 6.65 -2.99 -21.87
C GLY A 360 6.26 -1.95 -20.82
N GLU A 361 6.56 -2.19 -19.54
CA GLU A 361 6.28 -1.23 -18.47
C GLU A 361 7.28 -0.06 -18.52
N PRO A 362 6.82 1.20 -18.32
CA PRO A 362 7.71 2.33 -18.07
C PRO A 362 8.45 2.16 -16.73
N LEU A 363 9.78 2.07 -16.77
CA LEU A 363 10.61 2.12 -15.58
C LEU A 363 10.88 3.57 -15.21
N GLU A 364 10.25 4.01 -14.13
CA GLU A 364 10.38 5.36 -13.59
C GLU A 364 11.41 5.42 -12.46
N PHE A 365 12.28 6.43 -12.52
CA PHE A 365 13.17 6.85 -11.45
C PHE A 365 12.74 8.23 -10.96
N GLU A 366 12.12 8.30 -9.80
CA GLU A 366 11.90 9.56 -9.10
C GLU A 366 13.22 9.98 -8.43
N ILE A 367 13.65 11.21 -8.68
CA ILE A 367 14.83 11.83 -8.08
C ILE A 367 14.36 13.02 -7.26
N LEU A 368 14.44 12.90 -5.94
CA LEU A 368 14.02 13.90 -4.96
C LEU A 368 15.25 14.58 -4.36
N SER A 369 15.32 15.90 -4.48
CA SER A 369 16.25 16.75 -3.75
C SER A 369 15.58 17.21 -2.46
N LEU A 370 16.21 16.98 -1.30
CA LEU A 370 15.79 17.52 -0.01
C LEU A 370 16.70 18.70 0.39
N PRO A 371 16.16 19.68 1.14
CA PRO A 371 16.97 20.81 1.58
C PRO A 371 18.06 20.39 2.58
N VAL A 372 19.17 21.10 2.48
CA VAL A 372 20.32 21.05 3.40
C VAL A 372 20.74 22.49 3.71
N ALA A 373 21.38 22.76 4.84
CA ALA A 373 21.93 24.08 5.19
C ALA A 373 23.47 24.09 5.04
N PRO A 374 24.09 25.06 4.33
CA PRO A 374 23.51 26.29 3.74
C PRO A 374 22.73 26.10 2.41
N GLY A 375 22.70 24.89 1.85
CA GLY A 375 21.86 24.54 0.70
C GLY A 375 22.49 24.81 -0.65
N TYR A 376 22.05 24.07 -1.66
CA TYR A 376 22.52 24.21 -3.05
C TYR A 376 21.46 24.93 -3.89
N GLU A 377 21.87 25.91 -4.71
CA GLU A 377 20.96 26.58 -5.66
C GLU A 377 20.42 25.60 -6.69
N THR A 378 21.27 24.68 -7.17
CA THR A 378 20.91 23.74 -8.21
C THR A 378 21.59 22.39 -7.98
N VAL A 379 20.79 21.34 -8.08
CA VAL A 379 21.19 19.93 -8.08
C VAL A 379 20.72 19.32 -9.40
N SER A 380 21.60 18.63 -10.10
CA SER A 380 21.32 18.03 -11.42
C SER A 380 22.18 16.79 -11.64
N GLY A 381 22.00 16.08 -12.76
CA GLY A 381 22.84 14.93 -13.02
C GLY A 381 22.41 14.06 -14.18
N THR A 382 22.84 12.80 -14.13
CA THR A 382 22.45 11.77 -15.10
C THR A 382 22.04 10.47 -14.42
N LEU A 383 21.09 9.76 -15.04
CA LEU A 383 20.77 8.37 -14.79
C LEU A 383 21.33 7.55 -15.96
N THR A 384 22.20 6.59 -15.69
CA THR A 384 22.66 5.61 -16.69
C THR A 384 22.10 4.24 -16.35
N LEU A 385 21.35 3.65 -17.28
CA LEU A 385 20.86 2.29 -17.18
C LEU A 385 21.78 1.36 -17.97
N ARG A 386 22.22 0.29 -17.32
CA ARG A 386 23.01 -0.76 -17.93
C ARG A 386 22.28 -2.09 -17.94
N ASP A 387 22.63 -2.96 -18.88
CA ASP A 387 22.22 -4.36 -18.88
C ASP A 387 23.02 -5.18 -17.85
N GLN A 388 22.67 -6.47 -17.71
CA GLN A 388 23.35 -7.40 -16.82
C GLN A 388 24.86 -7.60 -17.11
N THR A 389 25.30 -7.34 -18.34
CA THR A 389 26.71 -7.46 -18.78
C THR A 389 27.50 -6.16 -18.59
N GLY A 390 26.83 -5.07 -18.21
CA GLY A 390 27.42 -3.73 -18.03
C GLY A 390 27.34 -2.82 -19.27
N GLY A 391 26.72 -3.29 -20.36
CA GLY A 391 26.46 -2.48 -21.55
C GLY A 391 25.50 -1.34 -21.24
N VAL A 392 25.75 -0.15 -21.79
CA VAL A 392 24.86 1.02 -21.57
C VAL A 392 23.62 0.88 -22.45
N LEU A 393 22.45 0.87 -21.83
CA LEU A 393 21.14 0.87 -22.49
C LEU A 393 20.64 2.29 -22.74
N ALA A 394 20.82 3.17 -21.75
CA ALA A 394 20.44 4.58 -21.85
C ALA A 394 21.25 5.44 -20.86
N THR A 395 21.48 6.70 -21.22
CA THR A 395 21.94 7.75 -20.32
C THR A 395 21.00 8.94 -20.46
N LEU A 396 20.34 9.30 -19.37
CA LEU A 396 19.25 10.27 -19.33
C LEU A 396 19.63 11.40 -18.37
N PRO A 397 19.61 12.68 -18.80
CA PRO A 397 19.85 13.80 -17.90
C PRO A 397 18.65 14.04 -16.98
N TRP A 398 18.90 14.65 -15.81
CA TRP A 398 17.85 15.07 -14.88
C TRP A 398 18.20 16.38 -14.16
N GLY A 399 17.17 17.03 -13.63
CA GLY A 399 17.25 18.38 -13.09
C GLY A 399 17.24 19.46 -14.18
N PRO A 400 17.52 20.73 -13.83
CA PRO A 400 17.91 21.21 -12.51
C PRO A 400 16.77 21.10 -11.48
N LEU A 401 17.11 20.78 -10.24
CA LEU A 401 16.26 20.84 -9.05
C LEU A 401 16.86 21.81 -8.04
N SER A 402 16.04 22.45 -7.22
CA SER A 402 16.48 23.22 -6.05
C SER A 402 17.05 22.29 -4.96
N GLY A 403 18.20 22.64 -4.40
CA GLY A 403 18.72 22.05 -3.16
C GLY A 403 18.28 22.78 -1.89
N ARG A 404 17.33 23.73 -2.02
CA ARG A 404 16.77 24.56 -0.93
C ARG A 404 15.31 24.25 -0.61
N SER A 405 14.66 23.42 -1.41
CA SER A 405 13.28 22.98 -1.23
C SER A 405 13.19 21.50 -1.58
N ALA A 406 12.17 20.80 -1.05
CA ALA A 406 11.85 19.46 -1.53
C ALA A 406 11.31 19.55 -2.95
N GLU A 407 12.13 19.19 -3.94
CA GLU A 407 11.77 19.21 -5.36
C GLU A 407 12.13 17.86 -5.97
N ALA A 408 11.24 17.32 -6.82
CA ALA A 408 11.44 16.04 -7.46
C ALA A 408 11.23 16.13 -8.96
N THR A 409 11.95 15.28 -9.70
CA THR A 409 11.70 15.00 -11.12
C THR A 409 11.66 13.50 -11.34
N THR A 410 11.00 13.07 -12.42
CA THR A 410 10.93 11.67 -12.82
C THR A 410 11.62 11.50 -14.15
N VAL A 411 12.54 10.53 -14.21
CA VAL A 411 13.16 10.08 -15.46
C VAL A 411 12.56 8.72 -15.81
N THR A 412 12.11 8.57 -17.05
CA THR A 412 11.42 7.36 -17.51
C THR A 412 12.20 6.68 -18.62
N TRP A 413 12.34 5.36 -18.54
CA TRP A 413 12.84 4.50 -19.61
C TRP A 413 11.89 3.32 -19.82
N THR A 414 11.47 3.05 -21.05
CA THR A 414 10.56 1.93 -21.33
C THR A 414 11.33 0.65 -21.57
N VAL A 415 11.02 -0.38 -20.80
CA VAL A 415 11.57 -1.72 -21.01
C VAL A 415 11.03 -2.27 -22.33
N PRO A 416 11.86 -2.72 -23.28
CA PRO A 416 11.37 -3.31 -24.52
C PRO A 416 10.39 -4.46 -24.25
N ALA A 417 9.28 -4.54 -24.98
CA ALA A 417 8.28 -5.60 -24.80
C ALA A 417 8.84 -7.02 -25.07
N ALA A 418 9.93 -7.11 -25.84
CA ALA A 418 10.64 -8.36 -26.10
C ALA A 418 11.70 -8.70 -25.04
N ALA A 419 11.92 -7.85 -24.03
CA ALA A 419 12.90 -8.11 -22.99
C ALA A 419 12.52 -9.37 -22.21
N THR A 420 13.47 -10.29 -22.09
CA THR A 420 13.34 -11.51 -21.30
C THR A 420 14.62 -11.70 -20.52
N ARG A 421 14.53 -12.03 -19.23
CA ARG A 421 15.69 -12.41 -18.42
C ARG A 421 16.84 -11.38 -18.48
N ASP A 422 16.57 -10.17 -18.03
CA ASP A 422 17.60 -9.14 -17.87
C ASP A 422 17.57 -8.56 -16.45
N MET A 423 18.69 -7.97 -16.05
CA MET A 423 18.90 -7.32 -14.76
C MET A 423 19.48 -5.92 -15.00
N LEU A 424 18.58 -4.93 -14.98
CA LEU A 424 18.93 -3.54 -15.24
C LEU A 424 19.73 -2.99 -14.06
N ARG A 425 20.88 -2.36 -14.31
CA ARG A 425 21.75 -1.78 -13.28
C ARG A 425 21.74 -0.26 -13.38
N PRO A 426 21.06 0.45 -12.46
CA PRO A 426 21.04 1.90 -12.47
C PRO A 426 22.32 2.49 -11.86
N GLU A 427 22.85 3.52 -12.51
CA GLU A 427 23.90 4.40 -12.00
C GLU A 427 23.37 5.84 -11.98
N VAL A 428 23.54 6.55 -10.87
CA VAL A 428 23.09 7.95 -10.76
C VAL A 428 24.29 8.84 -10.48
N THR A 429 24.48 9.86 -11.31
CA THR A 429 25.44 10.93 -11.04
C THR A 429 24.71 12.15 -10.51
N VAL A 430 25.20 12.73 -9.42
CA VAL A 430 24.68 13.96 -8.80
C VAL A 430 25.75 15.05 -8.91
N ASN A 431 25.34 16.23 -9.38
CA ASN A 431 26.16 17.42 -9.55
C ASN A 431 25.50 18.61 -8.83
N ALA A 432 26.26 19.35 -8.03
CA ALA A 432 25.81 20.59 -7.39
C ALA A 432 27.01 21.47 -7.00
N ALA A 433 27.11 22.69 -7.55
CA ALA A 433 28.27 23.57 -7.36
C ALA A 433 29.61 22.82 -7.61
N ALA A 434 30.49 22.72 -6.61
CA ALA A 434 31.75 21.97 -6.71
C ALA A 434 31.63 20.47 -6.40
N PHE A 435 30.43 19.99 -6.02
CA PHE A 435 30.17 18.58 -5.73
C PHE A 435 29.82 17.83 -7.02
N SER A 436 30.45 16.67 -7.22
CA SER A 436 30.06 15.68 -8.23
C SER A 436 30.36 14.27 -7.72
N GLN A 437 29.37 13.39 -7.77
CA GLN A 437 29.51 12.00 -7.34
C GLN A 437 28.64 11.07 -8.20
N THR A 438 29.21 9.95 -8.63
CA THR A 438 28.46 8.85 -9.26
C THR A 438 28.25 7.72 -8.26
N TYR A 439 27.01 7.29 -8.13
CA TYR A 439 26.56 6.19 -7.28
C TYR A 439 26.24 4.98 -8.16
N ARG A 440 26.97 3.88 -7.95
CA ARG A 440 26.78 2.59 -8.65
C ARG A 440 26.23 1.51 -7.74
N GLN A 441 25.98 1.86 -6.48
CA GLN A 441 25.61 0.95 -5.41
C GLN A 441 24.10 0.67 -5.30
N LEU A 442 23.36 1.07 -6.32
CA LEU A 442 21.93 0.87 -6.39
C LEU A 442 21.63 -0.59 -6.71
N ALA A 443 20.51 -1.08 -6.17
CA ALA A 443 20.07 -2.44 -6.43
C ALA A 443 19.72 -2.57 -7.91
N PRO A 444 20.04 -3.72 -8.52
CA PRO A 444 19.54 -4.01 -9.84
C PRO A 444 18.02 -4.17 -9.86
N VAL A 445 17.42 -3.88 -11.02
CA VAL A 445 16.00 -4.06 -11.33
C VAL A 445 15.84 -5.24 -12.29
N PRO A 446 15.38 -6.40 -11.83
CA PRO A 446 15.09 -7.55 -12.68
C PRO A 446 13.86 -7.31 -13.54
N VAL A 447 13.95 -7.76 -14.79
CA VAL A 447 12.81 -7.85 -15.69
C VAL A 447 12.09 -9.16 -15.43
N VAL A 448 10.89 -9.10 -14.84
CA VAL A 448 10.11 -10.27 -14.42
C VAL A 448 9.00 -10.59 -15.42
N THR A 449 8.82 -11.88 -15.70
CA THR A 449 7.75 -12.38 -16.57
C THR A 449 6.84 -13.34 -15.79
N ASN A 450 5.52 -13.13 -15.89
CA ASN A 450 4.48 -14.08 -15.47
C ASN A 450 4.49 -14.49 -13.98
N SER A 451 4.44 -13.52 -13.08
CA SER A 451 4.21 -13.78 -11.66
C SER A 451 2.92 -13.09 -11.23
N VAL A 452 2.02 -13.80 -10.55
CA VAL A 452 0.93 -13.16 -9.76
C VAL A 452 1.46 -12.53 -8.46
N GLN A 453 2.78 -12.63 -8.23
CA GLN A 453 3.50 -12.38 -6.98
C GLN A 453 4.69 -11.43 -7.21
N ALA A 454 4.66 -10.59 -8.26
CA ALA A 454 5.69 -9.58 -8.46
C ALA A 454 5.66 -8.56 -7.30
N ASP A 455 6.84 -8.16 -6.82
CA ASP A 455 6.95 -7.12 -5.81
C ASP A 455 6.50 -5.78 -6.42
N MET A 456 5.47 -5.17 -5.83
CA MET A 456 4.86 -3.95 -6.31
C MET A 456 5.44 -2.70 -5.64
N LEU A 457 6.53 -2.84 -4.90
CA LEU A 457 7.17 -1.77 -4.15
C LEU A 457 8.35 -1.14 -4.90
N CYS A 458 8.79 0.00 -4.38
CA CYS A 458 9.96 0.72 -4.85
C CYS A 458 11.11 0.59 -3.85
N PHE A 459 12.35 0.66 -4.35
CA PHE A 459 13.46 1.18 -3.58
C PHE A 459 13.31 2.71 -3.45
N SER A 460 13.79 3.29 -2.35
CA SER A 460 13.91 4.72 -2.08
C SER A 460 15.22 4.96 -1.35
N VAL A 461 16.27 5.31 -2.08
CA VAL A 461 17.65 5.28 -1.57
C VAL A 461 18.20 6.69 -1.41
N PRO A 462 18.58 7.13 -0.19
CA PRO A 462 19.26 8.39 0.06
C PRO A 462 20.72 8.24 -0.39
N LEU A 463 21.02 8.70 -1.60
CA LEU A 463 22.32 8.55 -2.24
C LEU A 463 23.45 9.10 -1.37
N HIS A 464 23.20 10.23 -0.72
CA HIS A 464 24.15 10.93 0.12
C HIS A 464 24.65 10.15 1.35
N ARG A 465 24.04 8.98 1.67
CA ARG A 465 24.51 8.08 2.73
C ARG A 465 25.25 6.85 2.19
N LEU A 466 25.11 6.53 0.91
CA LEU A 466 25.66 5.31 0.33
C LEU A 466 27.19 5.32 0.36
N ARG A 467 27.78 4.19 0.76
CA ARG A 467 29.22 4.00 0.63
C ARG A 467 29.58 3.79 -0.84
N THR A 468 30.40 4.67 -1.40
CA THR A 468 30.69 4.68 -2.85
C THR A 468 31.86 3.79 -3.27
N GLY A 469 32.61 3.24 -2.32
CA GLY A 469 33.79 2.39 -2.56
C GLY A 469 33.50 0.90 -2.79
N ASP A 470 32.34 0.40 -2.34
CA ASP A 470 31.98 -1.03 -2.41
C ASP A 470 30.81 -1.25 -3.38
N GLN A 471 30.62 -2.47 -3.88
CA GLN A 471 29.44 -2.86 -4.67
C GLN A 471 28.39 -3.53 -3.77
N PRO A 472 27.09 -3.46 -4.12
CA PRO A 472 26.04 -4.16 -3.40
C PRO A 472 26.28 -5.67 -3.47
N VAL A 473 26.05 -6.38 -2.36
CA VAL A 473 26.11 -7.84 -2.34
C VAL A 473 24.73 -8.38 -2.71
N LEU A 474 24.67 -9.22 -3.74
CA LEU A 474 23.46 -9.94 -4.12
C LEU A 474 23.49 -11.37 -3.58
N LEU A 475 22.49 -11.70 -2.79
CA LEU A 475 22.26 -13.04 -2.24
C LEU A 475 21.15 -13.72 -3.03
N VAL A 476 21.47 -14.71 -3.87
CA VAL A 476 20.47 -15.44 -4.67
C VAL A 476 20.23 -16.83 -4.06
N ASN A 477 18.97 -17.27 -3.97
CA ASN A 477 18.65 -18.59 -3.40
C ASN A 477 19.21 -19.74 -4.28
N ARG A 478 19.78 -20.78 -3.67
CA ARG A 478 20.45 -21.90 -4.36
C ARG A 478 19.45 -22.76 -5.14
N ARG A 479 19.74 -23.00 -6.43
CA ARG A 479 19.20 -24.11 -7.22
C ARG A 479 19.91 -25.41 -6.85
N SER A 480 19.17 -26.52 -6.77
CA SER A 480 19.77 -27.86 -6.75
C SER A 480 20.33 -28.20 -8.14
N GLY A 481 21.65 -28.40 -8.24
CA GLY A 481 22.27 -29.06 -9.40
C GLY A 481 22.74 -28.20 -10.57
N GLY A 482 22.71 -26.86 -10.48
CA GLY A 482 23.29 -25.98 -11.50
C GLY A 482 23.88 -24.73 -10.89
N GLN A 483 25.16 -24.47 -11.11
CA GLN A 483 25.71 -23.14 -10.83
C GLN A 483 24.94 -22.12 -11.67
N PRO A 484 24.44 -21.01 -11.09
CA PRO A 484 23.89 -19.93 -11.91
C PRO A 484 25.01 -19.40 -12.80
N SER A 485 24.90 -19.64 -14.11
CA SER A 485 25.84 -19.11 -15.09
C SER A 485 25.52 -17.63 -15.36
N LEU A 486 25.84 -16.76 -14.41
CA LEU A 486 26.00 -15.34 -14.67
C LEU A 486 27.47 -14.99 -14.52
N THR A 487 28.07 -14.50 -15.60
CA THR A 487 29.39 -13.89 -15.58
C THR A 487 29.29 -12.50 -14.94
N GLY A 488 29.46 -12.43 -13.61
CA GLY A 488 29.52 -11.22 -12.75
C GLY A 488 28.23 -10.93 -11.95
N PRO A 489 28.21 -10.07 -10.89
CA PRO A 489 29.23 -9.86 -9.86
C PRO A 489 29.36 -11.12 -8.98
N ARG A 490 30.56 -11.36 -8.46
CA ARG A 490 30.82 -12.50 -7.57
C ARG A 490 30.17 -12.26 -6.21
N LEU A 491 29.79 -13.36 -5.57
CA LEU A 491 29.77 -13.49 -4.11
C LEU A 491 31.02 -12.76 -3.58
N LEU A 492 30.87 -11.65 -2.86
CA LEU A 492 31.98 -11.12 -2.09
C LEU A 492 32.23 -12.13 -0.97
N GLU A 493 33.28 -12.95 -1.13
CA GLU A 493 33.99 -13.45 0.04
C GLU A 493 34.45 -12.22 0.80
N ILE A 494 33.84 -11.96 1.95
CA ILE A 494 34.32 -10.97 2.89
C ILE A 494 35.67 -11.50 3.37
N ASP A 495 36.75 -10.93 2.85
CA ASP A 495 38.10 -11.28 3.28
C ASP A 495 38.26 -10.82 4.73
N SER A 496 38.15 -11.78 5.65
CA SER A 496 38.27 -11.59 7.10
C SER A 496 39.59 -10.91 7.53
N ALA A 497 40.60 -10.86 6.65
CA ALA A 497 41.92 -10.36 6.97
C ALA A 497 42.10 -8.83 6.82
N SER A 498 41.21 -8.10 6.13
CA SER A 498 41.43 -6.67 5.83
C SER A 498 40.60 -5.67 6.64
N VAL A 499 39.73 -6.14 7.55
CA VAL A 499 38.93 -5.27 8.43
C VAL A 499 39.58 -5.20 9.81
N SER A 500 40.61 -4.36 9.95
CA SER A 500 41.15 -3.98 11.26
C SER A 500 40.18 -3.03 11.95
N GLY A 501 39.17 -3.60 12.60
CA GLY A 501 38.15 -2.88 13.37
C GLY A 501 36.75 -3.35 13.01
N ASN A 502 36.23 -4.29 13.80
CA ASN A 502 34.94 -5.00 13.66
C ASN A 502 34.88 -6.01 12.51
N ALA A 503 35.31 -7.23 12.81
CA ALA A 503 35.07 -8.40 11.97
C ALA A 503 33.54 -8.59 11.78
N VAL A 504 33.05 -8.39 10.56
CA VAL A 504 31.74 -8.95 10.16
C VAL A 504 31.94 -10.44 9.96
N MET A 505 31.88 -11.17 11.08
CA MET A 505 31.89 -12.63 11.13
C MET A 505 30.71 -13.16 10.33
N GLY A 506 30.98 -13.69 9.13
CA GLY A 506 30.17 -14.62 8.34
C GLY A 506 28.66 -14.39 8.32
N ILE A 507 28.11 -13.97 7.17
CA ILE A 507 26.68 -14.06 6.91
C ILE A 507 26.28 -15.55 6.95
N ALA A 508 25.78 -15.98 8.09
CA ALA A 508 25.17 -17.28 8.27
C ALA A 508 23.97 -17.36 7.31
N TYR A 509 23.99 -18.35 6.41
CA TYR A 509 22.85 -18.71 5.59
C TYR A 509 21.59 -18.70 6.45
N LEU A 510 20.60 -17.88 6.05
CA LEU A 510 19.28 -17.87 6.63
C LEU A 510 18.69 -19.25 6.46
N LYS A 511 18.85 -19.97 7.53
CA LYS A 511 18.13 -21.13 7.83
C LYS A 511 16.81 -20.52 8.40
N ASN A 512 15.65 -20.96 7.90
CA ASN A 512 14.24 -20.52 8.05
C ASN A 512 13.83 -19.55 6.95
N GLY A 513 13.40 -20.14 5.83
CA GLY A 513 12.65 -19.45 4.80
C GLY A 513 11.36 -18.90 5.41
N PHE A 514 11.40 -17.61 5.73
CA PHE A 514 10.22 -16.77 5.70
C PHE A 514 10.46 -15.75 4.60
N ILE A 515 9.73 -15.92 3.50
CA ILE A 515 9.69 -14.90 2.45
C ILE A 515 8.82 -13.77 3.02
N ILE A 516 9.49 -12.78 3.58
CA ILE A 516 8.91 -11.54 4.08
C ILE A 516 9.29 -10.45 3.07
N ASN A 517 8.33 -9.60 2.70
CA ASN A 517 8.63 -8.27 2.17
C ASN A 517 9.43 -7.53 3.26
N ASP A 518 10.76 -7.51 3.12
CA ASP A 518 11.76 -7.00 4.08
C ASP A 518 11.94 -7.78 5.40
N PRO A 519 12.98 -8.63 5.52
CA PRO A 519 13.54 -8.98 6.81
C PRO A 519 14.45 -7.86 7.35
N THR A 520 14.47 -7.78 8.68
CA THR A 520 15.14 -6.81 9.57
C THR A 520 16.63 -6.53 9.28
N PRO A 521 17.17 -5.36 9.67
CA PRO A 521 18.62 -5.11 9.71
C PRO A 521 19.33 -5.92 10.82
N ASP A 522 20.01 -6.99 10.38
CA ASP A 522 21.22 -7.71 10.86
C ASP A 522 21.48 -8.08 12.36
N THR A 523 21.70 -9.38 12.63
CA THR A 523 22.95 -9.96 13.19
C THR A 523 22.89 -11.50 13.30
N ALA A 524 24.07 -12.11 13.20
CA ALA A 524 24.38 -13.53 13.05
C ALA A 524 23.83 -14.52 14.11
N ALA A 525 23.77 -15.80 13.68
CA ALA A 525 23.68 -17.05 14.45
C ALA A 525 22.28 -17.67 14.64
N ARG A 526 21.87 -18.55 13.71
CA ARG A 526 21.40 -19.93 14.01
C ARG A 526 21.08 -20.77 12.76
N PRO A 527 21.14 -22.11 12.87
CA PRO A 527 20.78 -23.01 11.80
C PRO A 527 19.32 -23.53 11.94
N VAL A 528 18.63 -23.75 10.82
CA VAL A 528 17.24 -24.17 10.61
C VAL A 528 17.07 -25.41 9.77
N VAL A 529 16.29 -26.27 10.33
CA VAL A 529 15.98 -27.55 9.77
C VAL A 529 14.96 -27.41 8.64
N GLU A 530 15.17 -28.23 7.61
CA GLU A 530 14.26 -28.53 6.51
C GLU A 530 12.82 -28.68 7.00
N ASN A 531 11.88 -27.88 6.47
CA ASN A 531 10.44 -28.19 6.43
C ASN A 531 9.72 -27.14 5.57
N TRP A 532 9.72 -27.31 4.24
CA TRP A 532 9.02 -26.41 3.31
C TRP A 532 8.40 -27.14 2.10
N LEU A 533 7.93 -28.38 2.26
CA LEU A 533 7.42 -29.17 1.12
C LEU A 533 6.04 -29.81 1.25
N SER A 534 5.23 -29.53 2.29
CA SER A 534 3.95 -30.24 2.45
C SER A 534 2.66 -29.48 2.12
N ASP A 535 2.67 -28.17 1.84
CA ASP A 535 1.44 -27.49 1.37
C ASP A 535 1.73 -26.20 0.55
N PRO A 536 1.68 -26.25 -0.79
CA PRO A 536 1.97 -25.13 -1.68
C PRO A 536 0.89 -24.04 -1.75
N LEU A 537 -0.21 -24.14 -0.98
CA LEU A 537 -1.34 -23.21 -1.05
C LEU A 537 -1.39 -22.15 0.06
N HIS A 538 -0.49 -22.19 1.05
CA HIS A 538 -0.70 -21.46 2.32
C HIS A 538 0.12 -20.17 2.51
N THR A 539 1.14 -19.89 1.69
CA THR A 539 1.94 -18.65 1.82
C THR A 539 1.98 -17.81 0.55
N GLY A 540 1.52 -18.33 -0.59
CA GLY A 540 1.31 -17.52 -1.79
C GLY A 540 2.55 -16.80 -2.33
N MET A 541 3.75 -17.15 -1.86
CA MET A 541 5.04 -16.61 -2.26
C MET A 541 5.98 -17.80 -2.47
N VAL A 542 5.90 -18.40 -3.66
CA VAL A 542 6.84 -19.44 -4.09
C VAL A 542 7.14 -19.17 -5.56
N SER A 543 7.94 -18.13 -5.84
CA SER A 543 8.80 -18.21 -7.03
C SER A 543 10.10 -18.87 -6.64
N GLU A 544 10.57 -19.82 -7.45
CA GLU A 544 11.82 -20.56 -7.16
C GLU A 544 13.07 -19.66 -7.19
N ASP A 545 12.97 -18.45 -7.76
CA ASP A 545 14.08 -17.52 -7.92
C ASP A 545 13.79 -16.17 -7.19
N TYR A 546 14.50 -15.90 -6.09
CA TYR A 546 14.53 -14.61 -5.38
C TYR A 546 15.98 -14.16 -5.15
N TYR A 547 16.17 -12.85 -4.96
CA TYR A 547 17.44 -12.29 -4.48
C TYR A 547 17.23 -11.36 -3.29
N GLY A 548 18.26 -11.25 -2.46
CA GLY A 548 18.44 -10.18 -1.49
C GLY A 548 19.56 -9.24 -1.95
N ALA A 549 19.40 -7.95 -1.74
CA ALA A 549 20.45 -6.95 -1.95
C ALA A 549 20.88 -6.35 -0.60
N LEU A 550 22.19 -6.28 -0.40
CA LEU A 550 22.84 -5.67 0.77
C LEU A 550 23.68 -4.47 0.32
N VAL A 551 23.58 -3.36 1.05
CA VAL A 551 24.44 -2.18 0.84
C VAL A 551 25.01 -1.67 2.15
N GLY A 552 26.22 -1.10 2.09
CA GLY A 552 26.83 -0.37 3.20
C GLY A 552 26.65 1.13 3.10
N TYR A 553 26.60 1.80 4.24
CA TYR A 553 26.56 3.26 4.40
C TYR A 553 27.87 3.80 4.95
N GLU A 554 28.09 5.11 4.78
CA GLU A 554 29.31 5.77 5.29
C GLU A 554 29.45 5.72 6.82
N ASP A 555 28.35 5.57 7.55
CA ASP A 555 28.33 5.42 9.01
C ASP A 555 28.61 3.98 9.48
N GLY A 556 28.93 3.07 8.55
CA GLY A 556 29.21 1.66 8.82
C GLY A 556 27.97 0.79 8.98
N THR A 557 26.76 1.35 8.88
CA THR A 557 25.53 0.55 8.88
C THR A 557 25.33 -0.18 7.54
N ILE A 558 24.51 -1.22 7.56
CA ILE A 558 24.14 -2.02 6.39
C ILE A 558 22.62 -2.05 6.29
N ALA A 559 22.08 -2.01 5.07
CA ALA A 559 20.67 -2.27 4.82
C ALA A 559 20.49 -3.48 3.90
N TYR A 560 19.41 -4.23 4.12
CA TYR A 560 18.98 -5.39 3.33
C TYR A 560 17.58 -5.19 2.74
N ALA A 561 17.33 -5.67 1.52
CA ALA A 561 15.97 -5.90 1.03
C ALA A 561 15.91 -7.04 0.02
N SER A 562 14.78 -7.73 0.00
CA SER A 562 14.46 -8.77 -0.96
C SER A 562 13.83 -8.22 -2.24
N GLY A 563 14.00 -8.96 -3.32
CA GLY A 563 13.36 -8.77 -4.61
C GLY A 563 13.13 -10.11 -5.34
N GLN A 564 12.24 -10.11 -6.32
CA GLN A 564 11.99 -11.29 -7.16
C GLN A 564 13.07 -11.39 -8.23
N TRP A 565 13.69 -12.56 -8.42
CA TRP A 565 14.66 -12.75 -9.50
C TRP A 565 13.95 -12.98 -10.83
N ALA A 566 14.61 -12.65 -11.94
CA ALA A 566 14.05 -12.85 -13.28
C ALA A 566 13.73 -14.33 -13.50
N SER A 567 12.48 -14.64 -13.89
CA SER A 567 12.04 -16.03 -14.05
C SER A 567 12.63 -16.66 -15.32
N ASP A 568 13.02 -17.92 -15.21
CA ASP A 568 13.57 -18.67 -16.33
C ASP A 568 12.52 -19.09 -17.37
N ALA A 569 11.22 -19.04 -17.06
CA ALA A 569 10.22 -19.55 -17.99
C ALA A 569 10.03 -18.61 -19.18
N ALA A 570 10.42 -19.09 -20.38
CA ALA A 570 10.08 -18.45 -21.65
C ALA A 570 8.56 -18.17 -21.75
N TRP A 571 8.24 -17.08 -22.44
CA TRP A 571 6.90 -16.56 -22.77
C TRP A 571 5.83 -17.61 -23.18
N PRO A 572 4.53 -17.28 -23.07
CA PRO A 572 3.57 -17.99 -22.23
C PRO A 572 2.79 -19.14 -22.90
N ARG A 573 2.41 -20.13 -22.08
CA ARG A 573 1.22 -20.97 -22.24
C ARG A 573 0.07 -20.39 -21.41
N ILE A 574 -1.15 -20.41 -21.97
CA ILE A 574 -2.48 -20.08 -21.38
C ILE A 574 -2.45 -19.95 -19.84
N ALA A 575 -2.85 -18.79 -19.29
CA ALA A 575 -2.87 -18.55 -17.84
C ALA A 575 -4.03 -19.27 -17.15
N ALA A 576 -5.21 -19.21 -17.77
CA ALA A 576 -6.33 -20.10 -17.52
C ALA A 576 -7.21 -20.12 -18.77
N SER A 577 -7.82 -21.26 -19.10
CA SER A 577 -8.76 -21.35 -20.20
C SER A 577 -9.96 -22.12 -19.72
N TYR A 578 -11.14 -21.55 -19.88
CA TYR A 578 -12.40 -22.14 -19.48
C TYR A 578 -13.19 -22.33 -20.77
N GLN A 579 -12.98 -23.48 -21.39
CA GLN A 579 -13.72 -23.91 -22.56
C GLN A 579 -14.94 -24.71 -22.11
N PHE A 580 -16.09 -24.37 -22.64
CA PHE A 580 -17.38 -24.98 -22.30
C PHE A 580 -17.71 -26.10 -23.31
N GLU A 581 -16.71 -26.96 -23.60
CA GLU A 581 -16.89 -28.19 -24.39
C GLU A 581 -17.49 -29.29 -23.50
N LEU A 582 -18.35 -30.13 -24.06
CA LEU A 582 -19.08 -31.15 -23.31
C LEU A 582 -18.15 -32.15 -22.58
N GLU A 583 -18.59 -32.52 -21.38
CA GLU A 583 -18.02 -33.54 -20.47
C GLU A 583 -17.70 -34.88 -21.19
N SER A 584 -18.40 -35.18 -22.29
CA SER A 584 -18.25 -36.39 -23.10
C SER A 584 -16.92 -36.49 -23.87
N LEU A 585 -16.20 -35.38 -24.09
CA LEU A 585 -14.92 -35.35 -24.83
C LEU A 585 -13.68 -35.44 -23.91
N PHE A 586 -13.87 -35.36 -22.58
CA PHE A 586 -12.80 -35.51 -21.58
C PHE A 586 -13.14 -36.60 -20.53
N PRO A 587 -13.22 -37.89 -20.91
CA PRO A 587 -13.66 -38.99 -20.03
C PRO A 587 -12.77 -39.27 -18.80
N ARG A 588 -11.68 -38.50 -18.60
CA ARG A 588 -10.74 -38.67 -17.47
C ARG A 588 -10.96 -37.69 -16.31
N LEU A 589 -11.86 -36.73 -16.44
CA LEU A 589 -12.18 -35.77 -15.38
C LEU A 589 -13.64 -35.96 -14.95
N LYS A 590 -13.89 -36.86 -14.00
CA LYS A 590 -15.18 -36.93 -13.27
C LYS A 590 -15.35 -35.70 -12.36
N ILE A 591 -15.35 -34.49 -12.92
CA ILE A 591 -15.50 -33.25 -12.15
C ILE A 591 -16.92 -32.76 -12.40
N GLY A 592 -17.73 -32.71 -11.34
CA GLY A 592 -19.13 -32.35 -11.42
C GLY A 592 -19.39 -30.98 -12.04
N ARG A 593 -20.63 -30.77 -12.50
CA ARG A 593 -21.15 -29.50 -13.05
C ARG A 593 -21.39 -28.40 -12.00
N ASP A 594 -20.81 -28.55 -10.81
CA ASP A 594 -20.87 -27.58 -9.72
C ASP A 594 -19.75 -26.52 -9.80
N LYS A 595 -18.83 -26.64 -10.77
CA LYS A 595 -17.67 -25.76 -10.99
C LYS A 595 -17.49 -25.36 -12.46
N LEU A 596 -16.76 -24.27 -12.70
CA LEU A 596 -16.30 -23.87 -14.02
C LEU A 596 -14.88 -24.42 -14.26
N ILE A 597 -14.74 -25.37 -15.18
CA ILE A 597 -13.49 -26.14 -15.31
C ILE A 597 -12.42 -25.38 -16.10
N ASP A 598 -11.31 -25.06 -15.44
CA ASP A 598 -10.06 -24.69 -16.11
C ASP A 598 -9.45 -25.87 -16.89
N THR A 599 -9.36 -25.72 -18.21
CA THR A 599 -8.78 -26.65 -19.18
C THR A 599 -7.31 -26.36 -19.50
N SER A 600 -6.69 -25.33 -18.90
CA SER A 600 -5.27 -25.00 -19.12
C SER A 600 -4.29 -26.02 -18.55
N GLY A 601 -4.77 -26.95 -17.70
CA GLY A 601 -3.97 -27.90 -16.95
C GLY A 601 -3.52 -27.40 -15.57
N ARG A 602 -3.81 -26.13 -15.21
CA ARG A 602 -3.46 -25.55 -13.90
C ARG A 602 -4.49 -25.81 -12.80
N LYS A 603 -5.66 -26.35 -13.15
CA LYS A 603 -6.76 -26.70 -12.22
C LYS A 603 -7.31 -25.49 -11.44
N LEU A 604 -7.26 -24.31 -12.05
CA LEU A 604 -7.80 -23.07 -11.47
C LEU A 604 -9.33 -22.99 -11.68
N HIS A 605 -10.07 -24.01 -11.24
CA HIS A 605 -11.51 -24.11 -11.47
C HIS A 605 -12.28 -22.96 -10.77
N GLY A 606 -13.22 -22.33 -11.49
CA GLY A 606 -14.12 -21.32 -10.95
C GLY A 606 -15.23 -21.93 -10.09
N GLN A 607 -15.62 -21.22 -9.04
CA GLN A 607 -16.68 -21.63 -8.12
C GLN A 607 -17.99 -20.94 -8.50
N LEU A 608 -19.00 -21.73 -8.87
CA LEU A 608 -20.34 -21.21 -9.16
C LEU A 608 -21.01 -20.79 -7.86
N GLY A 609 -21.60 -19.59 -7.82
CA GLY A 609 -22.18 -19.01 -6.60
C GLY A 609 -23.38 -18.10 -6.85
N GLN A 610 -23.96 -17.63 -5.74
CA GLN A 610 -25.04 -16.64 -5.72
C GLN A 610 -24.97 -15.79 -4.45
N THR A 611 -25.52 -14.57 -4.47
CA THR A 611 -25.50 -13.68 -3.29
C THR A 611 -26.63 -13.93 -2.30
N ASP A 612 -27.76 -14.51 -2.72
CA ASP A 612 -28.90 -14.85 -1.85
C ASP A 612 -28.88 -16.35 -1.46
N PRO A 613 -28.55 -16.72 -0.21
CA PRO A 613 -28.51 -18.12 0.21
C PRO A 613 -29.89 -18.77 0.28
N ALA A 614 -30.98 -18.00 0.29
CA ALA A 614 -32.35 -18.50 0.41
C ALA A 614 -32.94 -18.97 -0.94
N ASP A 615 -32.36 -18.53 -2.07
CA ASP A 615 -32.81 -18.92 -3.41
C ASP A 615 -32.25 -20.30 -3.80
N LYS A 616 -33.08 -21.35 -3.76
CA LYS A 616 -32.66 -22.71 -4.10
C LYS A 616 -32.49 -22.95 -5.61
N ALA A 617 -32.86 -21.98 -6.48
CA ALA A 617 -32.70 -22.10 -7.93
C ALA A 617 -31.23 -21.92 -8.40
N GLY A 618 -30.34 -21.56 -7.47
CA GLY A 618 -29.02 -22.16 -7.32
C GLY A 618 -28.08 -21.93 -8.49
N ARG A 619 -27.24 -20.89 -8.38
CA ARG A 619 -26.00 -20.64 -9.16
C ARG A 619 -26.19 -20.54 -10.69
N PRO A 620 -25.18 -20.09 -11.48
CA PRO A 620 -25.31 -20.12 -12.93
C PRO A 620 -25.60 -21.53 -13.46
N GLY A 621 -26.54 -21.62 -14.42
CA GLY A 621 -27.04 -22.90 -14.92
C GLY A 621 -26.36 -23.31 -16.24
N TRP A 622 -25.98 -24.59 -16.37
CA TRP A 622 -25.49 -25.11 -17.63
C TRP A 622 -26.62 -25.24 -18.66
N LYS A 623 -26.39 -24.75 -19.87
CA LYS A 623 -27.32 -24.80 -20.98
C LYS A 623 -26.65 -25.42 -22.20
N ASN A 624 -27.17 -26.56 -22.64
CA ASN A 624 -26.73 -27.19 -23.87
C ASN A 624 -27.01 -26.26 -25.06
N LEU A 625 -25.97 -26.03 -25.86
CA LEU A 625 -26.08 -25.36 -27.13
C LEU A 625 -26.15 -26.37 -28.29
N SER A 626 -25.40 -27.48 -28.20
CA SER A 626 -25.42 -28.59 -29.16
C SER A 626 -25.03 -29.92 -28.49
N ASP A 627 -24.77 -30.95 -29.29
CA ASP A 627 -24.20 -32.24 -28.88
C ASP A 627 -22.70 -32.16 -28.50
N ARG A 628 -22.04 -31.02 -28.75
CA ARG A 628 -20.62 -30.78 -28.40
C ARG A 628 -20.35 -29.54 -27.54
N TRP A 629 -21.30 -28.64 -27.40
CA TRP A 629 -21.09 -27.32 -26.80
C TRP A 629 -22.15 -26.95 -25.77
N ASP A 630 -21.69 -26.39 -24.66
CA ASP A 630 -22.53 -25.81 -23.61
C ASP A 630 -22.27 -24.30 -23.44
N ALA A 631 -23.15 -23.65 -22.70
CA ALA A 631 -22.93 -22.32 -22.15
C ALA A 631 -23.41 -22.26 -20.71
N LEU A 632 -22.85 -21.32 -19.95
CA LEU A 632 -23.30 -21.01 -18.61
C LEU A 632 -24.28 -19.83 -18.65
N GLN A 633 -25.48 -20.03 -18.12
CA GLN A 633 -26.58 -19.07 -18.07
C GLN A 633 -26.57 -18.32 -16.74
N PHE A 634 -26.62 -16.99 -16.82
CA PHE A 634 -26.74 -16.06 -15.70
C PHE A 634 -28.12 -15.42 -15.70
N ASN A 635 -28.66 -15.14 -14.51
CA ASN A 635 -30.06 -14.73 -14.31
C ASN A 635 -30.29 -13.21 -14.29
N GLY A 636 -29.23 -12.41 -14.17
CA GLY A 636 -29.32 -10.94 -14.06
C GLY A 636 -29.65 -10.40 -12.67
N LYS A 637 -29.70 -11.24 -11.64
CA LYS A 637 -30.11 -10.86 -10.27
C LYS A 637 -29.02 -11.12 -9.24
N ASP A 638 -28.48 -12.33 -9.17
CA ASP A 638 -27.61 -12.76 -8.07
C ASP A 638 -26.62 -13.89 -8.44
N THR A 639 -26.66 -14.47 -9.65
CA THR A 639 -25.77 -15.57 -10.04
C THR A 639 -24.41 -15.08 -10.54
N PHE A 640 -23.33 -15.75 -10.15
CA PHE A 640 -21.97 -15.44 -10.59
C PHE A 640 -21.04 -16.67 -10.57
N VAL A 641 -19.82 -16.51 -11.09
CA VAL A 641 -18.71 -17.45 -10.86
C VAL A 641 -17.53 -16.71 -10.24
N ASP A 642 -17.07 -17.15 -9.08
CA ASP A 642 -15.81 -16.67 -8.51
C ASP A 642 -14.65 -17.37 -9.22
N ILE A 643 -13.78 -16.58 -9.83
CA ILE A 643 -12.60 -17.06 -10.55
C ILE A 643 -11.41 -17.00 -9.57
N PRO A 644 -10.61 -18.08 -9.43
CA PRO A 644 -9.45 -18.05 -8.55
C PRO A 644 -8.52 -16.89 -8.92
N PHE A 645 -8.12 -16.08 -7.94
CA PHE A 645 -7.28 -14.90 -8.18
C PHE A 645 -5.98 -15.24 -8.93
N ALA A 646 -5.42 -16.44 -8.69
CA ALA A 646 -4.22 -16.93 -9.36
C ALA A 646 -4.37 -17.14 -10.88
N ALA A 647 -5.60 -17.06 -11.42
CA ALA A 647 -5.85 -17.05 -12.85
C ALA A 647 -5.43 -15.74 -13.53
N MET A 648 -5.34 -14.64 -12.77
CA MET A 648 -5.00 -13.31 -13.29
C MET A 648 -3.50 -13.00 -13.09
N PRO A 649 -2.74 -12.67 -14.15
CA PRO A 649 -1.34 -12.24 -14.05
C PRO A 649 -1.23 -10.82 -13.45
N ALA A 650 -0.10 -10.50 -12.80
CA ALA A 650 0.19 -9.13 -12.34
C ALA A 650 0.82 -8.23 -13.43
N GLY A 651 1.31 -8.83 -14.51
CA GLY A 651 1.82 -8.14 -15.70
C GLY A 651 0.75 -8.00 -16.79
N SER A 652 1.20 -7.86 -18.04
CA SER A 652 0.32 -7.72 -19.20
C SER A 652 -0.66 -8.89 -19.33
N VAL A 653 -1.88 -8.62 -19.80
CA VAL A 653 -3.00 -9.59 -19.75
C VAL A 653 -3.92 -9.47 -20.95
N THR A 654 -4.56 -10.59 -21.31
CA THR A 654 -5.71 -10.63 -22.22
C THR A 654 -6.86 -11.39 -21.58
N VAL A 655 -8.08 -10.83 -21.63
CA VAL A 655 -9.32 -11.50 -21.24
C VAL A 655 -10.23 -11.62 -22.46
N GLN A 656 -10.66 -12.83 -22.77
CA GLN A 656 -11.54 -13.13 -23.92
C GLN A 656 -12.84 -13.80 -23.45
N LEU A 657 -13.96 -13.40 -24.03
CA LEU A 657 -15.30 -13.91 -23.75
C LEU A 657 -16.08 -14.17 -25.03
N LEU A 658 -16.82 -15.28 -25.08
CA LEU A 658 -17.93 -15.45 -26.02
C LEU A 658 -19.24 -15.32 -25.25
N VAL A 659 -19.93 -14.20 -25.46
CA VAL A 659 -21.05 -13.76 -24.63
C VAL A 659 -22.31 -13.54 -25.48
N ARG A 660 -23.47 -13.92 -24.92
CA ARG A 660 -24.80 -13.66 -25.47
C ARG A 660 -25.66 -12.96 -24.43
N PRO A 661 -25.78 -11.63 -24.49
CA PRO A 661 -26.67 -10.88 -23.61
C PRO A 661 -28.13 -11.21 -23.96
N ASP A 662 -28.96 -11.50 -22.96
CA ASP A 662 -30.39 -11.82 -23.15
C ASP A 662 -31.30 -10.63 -22.76
N GLU A 663 -30.77 -9.64 -22.05
CA GLU A 663 -31.48 -8.40 -21.69
C GLU A 663 -31.31 -7.32 -22.78
N LYS A 664 -32.35 -6.50 -22.98
CA LYS A 664 -32.24 -5.29 -23.82
C LYS A 664 -31.35 -4.25 -23.13
N PRO A 665 -30.68 -3.35 -23.88
CA PRO A 665 -30.00 -2.20 -23.30
C PRO A 665 -30.89 -1.40 -22.35
N GLY A 666 -30.31 -0.88 -21.26
CA GLY A 666 -31.02 -0.10 -20.24
C GLY A 666 -30.41 -0.19 -18.84
N ARG A 667 -29.59 -1.22 -18.58
CA ARG A 667 -28.90 -1.43 -17.29
C ARG A 667 -27.46 -1.85 -17.52
N GLN A 668 -26.56 -1.41 -16.64
CA GLN A 668 -25.17 -1.84 -16.61
C GLN A 668 -25.08 -3.32 -16.17
N GLN A 669 -24.25 -4.11 -16.83
CA GLN A 669 -24.05 -5.52 -16.52
C GLN A 669 -22.56 -5.88 -16.53
N GLU A 670 -22.04 -6.38 -15.42
CA GLU A 670 -20.65 -6.82 -15.31
C GLU A 670 -20.48 -8.22 -15.94
N LEU A 671 -19.64 -8.32 -16.96
CA LEU A 671 -19.33 -9.61 -17.60
C LEU A 671 -18.19 -10.31 -16.87
N PHE A 672 -17.11 -9.58 -16.64
CA PHE A 672 -15.95 -10.01 -15.89
C PHE A 672 -15.43 -8.81 -15.09
N ILE A 673 -15.21 -8.99 -13.80
CA ILE A 673 -14.60 -8.00 -12.94
C ILE A 673 -13.37 -8.60 -12.28
N GLN A 674 -12.28 -7.84 -12.31
CA GLN A 674 -11.13 -8.03 -11.44
C GLN A 674 -11.03 -6.77 -10.58
N ARG A 675 -11.14 -6.93 -9.26
CA ARG A 675 -11.02 -5.80 -8.32
C ARG A 675 -9.66 -5.14 -8.42
N ASP A 676 -9.62 -3.86 -8.04
CA ASP A 676 -8.42 -3.04 -8.00
C ASP A 676 -7.83 -2.80 -9.42
N ALA A 677 -6.50 -2.69 -9.55
CA ALA A 677 -5.80 -2.34 -10.80
C ALA A 677 -5.84 -3.42 -11.91
N GLY A 678 -6.86 -4.27 -11.87
CA GLY A 678 -7.15 -5.34 -12.81
C GLY A 678 -7.87 -4.89 -14.08
N LEU A 679 -8.08 -5.85 -14.97
CA LEU A 679 -8.83 -5.65 -16.22
C LEU A 679 -10.27 -6.16 -16.04
N SER A 680 -11.26 -5.32 -16.33
CA SER A 680 -12.68 -5.66 -16.27
C SER A 680 -13.38 -5.42 -17.60
N LEU A 681 -14.45 -6.18 -17.86
CA LEU A 681 -15.30 -6.11 -19.04
C LEU A 681 -16.77 -6.00 -18.61
N ARG A 682 -17.49 -5.02 -19.15
CA ARG A 682 -18.92 -4.81 -18.86
C ARG A 682 -19.73 -4.44 -20.10
N ILE A 683 -21.05 -4.48 -19.94
CA ILE A 683 -22.02 -3.84 -20.83
C ILE A 683 -22.50 -2.58 -20.12
N THR A 684 -22.34 -1.42 -20.76
CA THR A 684 -22.84 -0.14 -20.22
C THR A 684 -24.37 -0.08 -20.29
N ALA A 685 -24.98 0.83 -19.54
CA ALA A 685 -26.44 1.04 -19.62
C ALA A 685 -26.90 1.41 -21.06
N GLY A 686 -26.03 2.04 -21.86
CA GLY A 686 -26.26 2.31 -23.29
C GLY A 686 -26.16 1.09 -24.20
N GLY A 687 -25.90 -0.11 -23.66
CA GLY A 687 -25.84 -1.35 -24.43
C GLY A 687 -24.56 -1.50 -25.26
N ARG A 688 -23.41 -0.99 -24.79
CA ARG A 688 -22.11 -1.14 -25.46
C ARG A 688 -21.16 -1.91 -24.57
N PHE A 689 -20.26 -2.69 -25.17
CA PHE A 689 -19.16 -3.28 -24.43
C PHE A 689 -18.18 -2.19 -24.00
N GLU A 690 -17.57 -2.36 -22.84
CA GLU A 690 -16.53 -1.46 -22.33
C GLU A 690 -15.52 -2.27 -21.55
N ALA A 691 -14.24 -2.11 -21.88
CA ALA A 691 -13.17 -2.55 -21.00
C ALA A 691 -12.81 -1.42 -20.05
N ARG A 692 -12.50 -1.74 -18.81
CA ARG A 692 -12.05 -0.75 -17.83
C ARG A 692 -10.96 -1.30 -16.94
N ARG A 693 -10.15 -0.40 -16.41
CA ARG A 693 -9.08 -0.72 -15.47
C ARG A 693 -8.85 0.45 -14.52
N LEU A 694 -8.51 0.13 -13.28
CA LEU A 694 -8.06 1.13 -12.31
C LEU A 694 -6.55 1.41 -12.53
N ASN A 695 -6.20 2.67 -12.81
CA ASN A 695 -4.85 3.05 -13.21
C ASN A 695 -3.92 3.34 -12.01
N ALA A 696 -2.68 3.80 -12.26
CA ALA A 696 -1.70 4.07 -11.20
C ALA A 696 -2.16 5.11 -10.16
N ARG A 697 -3.08 6.01 -10.58
CA ARG A 697 -3.68 7.08 -9.77
C ARG A 697 -4.96 6.65 -9.06
N ARG A 698 -5.38 5.40 -9.25
CA ARG A 698 -6.65 4.85 -8.76
C ARG A 698 -7.90 5.53 -9.34
N ASP A 699 -7.81 5.92 -10.61
CA ASP A 699 -8.96 6.33 -11.42
C ASP A 699 -9.28 5.25 -12.46
N PHE A 700 -10.56 5.04 -12.75
CA PHE A 700 -10.95 4.11 -13.79
C PHE A 700 -10.75 4.73 -15.18
N ASP A 701 -9.91 4.08 -15.97
CA ASP A 701 -9.82 4.33 -17.40
C ASP A 701 -10.83 3.44 -18.14
N PHE A 702 -11.48 3.99 -19.15
CA PHE A 702 -12.52 3.31 -19.92
C PHE A 702 -12.16 3.23 -21.41
N ALA A 703 -12.21 2.03 -21.98
CA ALA A 703 -12.10 1.77 -23.41
C ALA A 703 -13.50 1.41 -23.95
N PRO A 704 -14.29 2.40 -24.45
CA PRO A 704 -15.67 2.20 -24.85
C PRO A 704 -15.78 1.60 -26.25
N GLY A 705 -16.60 0.56 -26.41
CA GLY A 705 -16.90 -0.04 -27.70
C GLY A 705 -17.90 0.77 -28.53
N SER A 706 -17.92 0.51 -29.83
CA SER A 706 -18.82 1.11 -30.83
C SER A 706 -19.98 0.20 -31.24
N THR A 707 -19.92 -1.10 -30.93
CA THR A 707 -21.00 -2.05 -31.20
C THR A 707 -22.14 -1.88 -30.19
N VAL A 708 -23.37 -1.72 -30.69
CA VAL A 708 -24.58 -1.77 -29.86
C VAL A 708 -25.03 -3.22 -29.73
N VAL A 709 -25.10 -3.70 -28.49
CA VAL A 709 -25.52 -5.05 -28.12
C VAL A 709 -26.99 -5.26 -28.45
N GLN A 710 -27.27 -6.38 -29.11
CA GLN A 710 -28.62 -6.86 -29.36
C GLN A 710 -28.90 -8.09 -28.50
N SER A 711 -30.07 -8.09 -27.85
CA SER A 711 -30.52 -9.24 -27.06
C SER A 711 -30.58 -10.50 -27.93
N GLY A 712 -30.01 -11.58 -27.41
CA GLY A 712 -29.98 -12.89 -28.05
C GLY A 712 -28.90 -13.09 -29.11
N GLN A 713 -28.01 -12.11 -29.35
CA GLN A 713 -26.89 -12.21 -30.28
C GLN A 713 -25.59 -12.60 -29.57
N TRP A 714 -24.75 -13.40 -30.24
CA TRP A 714 -23.42 -13.78 -29.73
C TRP A 714 -22.35 -12.76 -30.15
N TYR A 715 -21.45 -12.44 -29.23
CA TYR A 715 -20.33 -11.55 -29.44
C TYR A 715 -19.04 -12.18 -28.90
N HIS A 716 -17.97 -12.12 -29.70
CA HIS A 716 -16.62 -12.38 -29.19
C HIS A 716 -16.03 -11.06 -28.71
N VAL A 717 -15.82 -10.92 -27.40
CA VAL A 717 -15.32 -9.69 -26.78
C VAL A 717 -13.96 -9.98 -26.16
N THR A 718 -12.96 -9.20 -26.51
CA THR A 718 -11.60 -9.34 -25.97
C THR A 718 -11.13 -8.00 -25.43
N ALA A 719 -10.53 -8.00 -24.25
CA ALA A 719 -9.77 -6.86 -23.74
C ALA A 719 -8.32 -7.24 -23.49
N THR A 720 -7.41 -6.35 -23.85
CA THR A 720 -5.96 -6.54 -23.64
C THR A 720 -5.38 -5.34 -22.90
N TRP A 721 -4.40 -5.59 -22.04
CA TRP A 721 -3.62 -4.52 -21.42
C TRP A 721 -2.12 -4.84 -21.45
N ASP A 722 -1.33 -3.92 -22.02
CA ASP A 722 0.09 -4.12 -22.35
C ASP A 722 1.07 -3.42 -21.41
N MET A 723 0.65 -3.15 -20.17
CA MET A 723 1.33 -2.28 -19.19
C MET A 723 1.22 -0.77 -19.47
N SER A 724 0.75 -0.35 -20.65
CA SER A 724 0.64 1.06 -21.03
C SER A 724 -0.69 1.45 -21.67
N ARG A 725 -1.37 0.50 -22.31
CA ARG A 725 -2.58 0.73 -23.10
C ARG A 725 -3.60 -0.38 -22.86
N LEU A 726 -4.83 0.05 -22.56
CA LEU A 726 -6.01 -0.81 -22.52
C LEU A 726 -6.68 -0.78 -23.90
N ARG A 727 -7.00 -1.96 -24.44
CA ARG A 727 -7.72 -2.09 -25.71
C ARG A 727 -8.94 -2.98 -25.58
N LEU A 728 -9.96 -2.68 -26.36
CA LEU A 728 -11.18 -3.47 -26.50
C LEU A 728 -11.36 -3.89 -27.95
N TYR A 729 -11.68 -5.16 -28.15
CA TYR A 729 -12.01 -5.75 -29.44
C TYR A 729 -13.39 -6.39 -29.36
N VAL A 730 -14.21 -6.18 -30.39
CA VAL A 730 -15.51 -6.83 -30.56
C VAL A 730 -15.52 -7.51 -31.91
N ASN A 731 -15.86 -8.81 -31.90
CA ASN A 731 -15.87 -9.67 -33.09
C ASN A 731 -14.56 -9.63 -33.88
N GLY A 732 -13.42 -9.62 -33.17
CA GLY A 732 -12.09 -9.61 -33.77
C GLY A 732 -11.59 -8.26 -34.26
N VAL A 733 -12.38 -7.19 -34.13
CA VAL A 733 -12.02 -5.83 -34.58
C VAL A 733 -11.75 -4.95 -33.36
N GLU A 734 -10.65 -4.19 -33.37
CA GLU A 734 -10.37 -3.19 -32.33
C GLU A 734 -11.40 -2.06 -32.40
N GLU A 735 -12.11 -1.82 -31.30
CA GLU A 735 -13.06 -0.71 -31.19
C GLU A 735 -12.52 0.46 -30.35
N ALA A 736 -11.55 0.19 -29.46
CA ALA A 736 -10.94 1.22 -28.61
C ALA A 736 -9.50 0.88 -28.21
N SER A 737 -8.66 1.91 -28.12
CA SER A 737 -7.32 1.87 -27.54
C SER A 737 -7.06 3.18 -26.78
N ILE A 738 -6.82 3.06 -25.47
CA ILE A 738 -6.54 4.21 -24.60
C ILE A 738 -5.27 3.98 -23.79
N ILE A 739 -4.65 5.06 -23.32
CA ILE A 739 -3.55 4.98 -22.36
C ILE A 739 -4.13 4.55 -21.01
N SER A 740 -3.50 3.57 -20.36
CA SER A 740 -3.81 3.16 -18.99
C SER A 740 -2.57 2.57 -18.34
N ASP A 741 -2.07 3.26 -17.31
CA ASP A 741 -0.79 3.01 -16.65
C ASP A 741 -0.94 2.32 -15.28
N GLY A 742 0.17 2.00 -14.64
CA GLY A 742 0.20 1.33 -13.33
C GLY A 742 0.21 -0.18 -13.46
N LEU A 743 0.22 -0.92 -12.36
CA LEU A 743 0.40 -2.37 -12.39
C LEU A 743 -0.92 -3.12 -12.22
N CYS A 744 -0.98 -4.40 -12.58
CA CYS A 744 -2.12 -5.24 -12.21
C CYS A 744 -1.89 -5.83 -10.82
N SER A 745 -2.79 -5.56 -9.88
CA SER A 745 -2.83 -6.25 -8.59
C SER A 745 -3.94 -7.30 -8.66
N PRO A 746 -3.62 -8.61 -8.77
CA PRO A 746 -4.65 -9.63 -8.78
C PRO A 746 -5.27 -9.77 -7.39
N GLU A 747 -6.49 -9.28 -7.27
CA GLU A 747 -7.38 -9.52 -6.13
C GLU A 747 -8.54 -10.46 -6.52
N ARG A 748 -9.73 -10.23 -5.97
CA ARG A 748 -10.94 -10.98 -6.31
C ARG A 748 -11.30 -10.80 -7.78
N SER A 749 -11.62 -11.91 -8.42
CA SER A 749 -12.09 -11.96 -9.80
C SER A 749 -13.43 -12.68 -9.86
N ARG A 750 -14.38 -12.13 -10.62
CA ARG A 750 -15.72 -12.68 -10.76
C ARG A 750 -16.24 -12.55 -12.18
N LEU A 751 -16.96 -13.58 -12.62
CA LEU A 751 -17.67 -13.62 -13.89
C LEU A 751 -19.18 -13.45 -13.63
N GLY A 752 -19.81 -12.52 -14.33
CA GLY A 752 -21.27 -12.35 -14.39
C GLY A 752 -21.93 -11.48 -13.31
N GLY A 753 -21.17 -10.77 -12.47
CA GLY A 753 -21.74 -9.85 -11.49
C GLY A 753 -20.71 -9.03 -10.70
N PRO A 754 -21.19 -8.05 -9.89
CA PRO A 754 -20.33 -7.20 -9.07
C PRO A 754 -19.66 -7.98 -7.92
N LEU A 755 -18.62 -7.38 -7.34
CA LEU A 755 -17.96 -7.90 -6.13
C LEU A 755 -18.56 -7.21 -4.89
N GLY A 756 -18.97 -8.01 -3.91
CA GLY A 756 -19.58 -7.50 -2.67
C GLY A 756 -21.01 -6.96 -2.83
N ASN A 757 -21.57 -6.47 -1.73
CA ASN A 757 -22.93 -5.92 -1.65
C ASN A 757 -23.04 -4.71 -0.71
N SER A 758 -21.92 -4.13 -0.28
CA SER A 758 -21.88 -2.91 0.54
C SER A 758 -21.78 -1.63 -0.31
N GLU A 759 -22.10 -0.47 0.27
CA GLU A 759 -21.88 0.85 -0.38
C GLU A 759 -20.39 1.08 -0.65
N ASP A 760 -19.51 0.69 0.29
CA ASP A 760 -18.06 0.80 0.15
C ASP A 760 -17.53 -0.08 -1.00
N ASP A 761 -18.03 -1.31 -1.17
CA ASP A 761 -17.69 -2.16 -2.32
C ASP A 761 -18.09 -1.51 -3.66
N ALA A 762 -19.29 -0.93 -3.72
CA ALA A 762 -19.79 -0.26 -4.92
C ALA A 762 -18.93 0.96 -5.29
N LEU A 763 -18.49 1.73 -4.29
CA LEU A 763 -17.58 2.87 -4.47
C LEU A 763 -16.20 2.41 -4.96
N LEU A 764 -15.62 1.37 -4.33
CA LEU A 764 -14.30 0.84 -4.66
C LEU A 764 -14.25 0.25 -6.07
N ASP A 765 -15.25 -0.55 -6.45
CA ASP A 765 -15.27 -1.27 -7.72
C ASP A 765 -15.90 -0.45 -8.86
N GLY A 766 -16.46 0.72 -8.56
CA GLY A 766 -17.24 1.52 -9.52
C GLY A 766 -18.40 0.73 -10.13
N THR A 767 -19.03 -0.14 -9.33
CA THR A 767 -20.13 -1.03 -9.75
C THR A 767 -21.47 -0.57 -9.17
N ARG A 768 -22.56 -1.21 -9.61
CA ARG A 768 -23.87 -1.05 -8.98
C ARG A 768 -24.27 -2.38 -8.34
N GLY A 769 -24.94 -2.33 -7.19
CA GLY A 769 -25.40 -3.55 -6.49
C GLY A 769 -26.35 -4.43 -7.32
N ASP A 770 -26.96 -3.88 -8.37
CA ASP A 770 -27.86 -4.58 -9.29
C ASP A 770 -27.20 -4.95 -10.63
N SER A 771 -25.89 -4.81 -10.80
CA SER A 771 -25.19 -4.96 -12.11
C SER A 771 -24.88 -6.40 -12.55
N PHE A 772 -25.69 -7.38 -12.13
CA PHE A 772 -25.53 -8.78 -12.53
C PHE A 772 -25.84 -9.00 -14.02
N PHE A 773 -25.06 -9.86 -14.66
CA PHE A 773 -25.23 -10.21 -16.07
C PHE A 773 -26.44 -11.13 -16.28
N LYS A 774 -27.23 -10.83 -17.31
CA LYS A 774 -28.33 -11.65 -17.79
C LYS A 774 -28.03 -12.14 -19.20
N GLY A 775 -27.69 -13.41 -19.31
CA GLY A 775 -27.33 -14.00 -20.60
C GLY A 775 -26.51 -15.27 -20.46
N ARG A 776 -25.82 -15.62 -21.55
CA ARG A 776 -25.00 -16.82 -21.63
C ARG A 776 -23.54 -16.49 -21.91
N ILE A 777 -22.63 -17.27 -21.34
CA ILE A 777 -21.19 -17.25 -21.67
C ILE A 777 -20.79 -18.67 -22.09
N ALA A 778 -20.20 -18.82 -23.27
CA ALA A 778 -19.80 -20.11 -23.85
C ALA A 778 -18.29 -20.28 -23.97
N TYR A 779 -17.51 -19.23 -23.69
CA TYR A 779 -16.06 -19.26 -23.72
C TYR A 779 -15.53 -18.16 -22.81
N PHE A 780 -14.51 -18.48 -22.02
CA PHE A 780 -13.78 -17.53 -21.20
C PHE A 780 -12.31 -17.94 -21.17
N ARG A 781 -11.41 -17.03 -21.53
CA ARG A 781 -9.96 -17.30 -21.50
C ARG A 781 -9.22 -16.11 -20.92
N ILE A 782 -8.23 -16.40 -20.08
CA ILE A 782 -7.25 -15.44 -19.59
C ILE A 782 -5.87 -15.85 -20.13
N LEU A 783 -5.22 -14.94 -20.85
CA LEU A 783 -3.84 -15.11 -21.29
C LEU A 783 -2.92 -14.26 -20.43
N ASN A 784 -1.80 -14.84 -20.03
CA ASN A 784 -0.65 -14.05 -19.62
C ASN A 784 -0.03 -13.45 -20.89
N GLY A 785 0.06 -12.13 -20.97
CA GLY A 785 0.48 -11.44 -22.19
C GLY A 785 -0.66 -10.82 -23.00
N VAL A 786 -0.27 -9.97 -23.95
CA VAL A 786 -1.15 -9.29 -24.88
C VAL A 786 -1.29 -10.13 -26.15
N ALA A 787 -2.51 -10.60 -26.44
CA ALA A 787 -2.81 -11.22 -27.71
C ALA A 787 -2.68 -10.20 -28.84
N ARG A 788 -2.05 -10.61 -29.95
CA ARG A 788 -1.91 -9.76 -31.13
C ARG A 788 -3.27 -9.61 -31.85
N PRO A 789 -3.52 -8.48 -32.53
CA PRO A 789 -4.79 -8.25 -33.22
C PRO A 789 -5.18 -9.35 -34.23
N ASP A 790 -4.20 -9.88 -34.98
CA ASP A 790 -4.38 -10.98 -35.94
C ASP A 790 -4.79 -12.29 -35.27
N ALA A 791 -4.21 -12.60 -34.10
CA ALA A 791 -4.60 -13.76 -33.30
C ALA A 791 -6.03 -13.62 -32.77
N ILE A 792 -6.43 -12.44 -32.28
CA ILE A 792 -7.79 -12.17 -31.79
C ILE A 792 -8.81 -12.30 -32.94
N ALA A 793 -8.47 -11.81 -34.13
CA ALA A 793 -9.30 -11.97 -35.32
C ALA A 793 -9.43 -13.45 -35.75
N GLY A 794 -8.33 -14.22 -35.67
CA GLY A 794 -8.34 -15.66 -35.90
C GLY A 794 -9.23 -16.42 -34.92
N ASP A 795 -9.10 -16.14 -33.62
CA ASP A 795 -9.95 -16.71 -32.57
C ASP A 795 -11.44 -16.43 -32.85
N HIS A 796 -11.79 -15.21 -33.27
CA HIS A 796 -13.16 -14.87 -33.64
C HIS A 796 -13.68 -15.74 -34.80
N GLN A 797 -12.87 -15.93 -35.85
CA GLN A 797 -13.26 -16.73 -37.01
C GLN A 797 -13.53 -18.19 -36.63
N GLU A 798 -12.72 -18.78 -35.76
CA GLU A 798 -12.93 -20.14 -35.26
C GLU A 798 -14.20 -20.24 -34.40
N LEU A 799 -14.41 -19.32 -33.46
CA LEU A 799 -15.63 -19.29 -32.63
C LEU A 799 -16.90 -19.08 -33.47
N LYS A 800 -16.82 -18.30 -34.55
CA LYS A 800 -17.94 -18.11 -35.49
C LYS A 800 -18.32 -19.41 -36.20
N LYS A 801 -17.34 -20.23 -36.62
CA LYS A 801 -17.60 -21.55 -37.20
C LYS A 801 -18.29 -22.47 -36.21
N VAL A 802 -17.84 -22.46 -34.95
CA VAL A 802 -18.46 -23.23 -33.86
C VAL A 802 -19.92 -22.82 -33.67
N LEU A 803 -20.21 -21.52 -33.54
CA LEU A 803 -21.57 -21.03 -33.33
C LEU A 803 -22.51 -21.32 -34.51
N ALA A 804 -22.00 -21.25 -35.74
CA ALA A 804 -22.77 -21.62 -36.93
C ALA A 804 -23.14 -23.11 -36.95
N ALA A 805 -22.28 -23.99 -36.42
CA ALA A 805 -22.58 -25.42 -36.30
C ALA A 805 -23.60 -25.74 -35.19
N VAL A 806 -23.75 -24.83 -34.22
CA VAL A 806 -24.62 -24.98 -33.04
C VAL A 806 -26.06 -24.51 -33.31
N ASN A 807 -26.24 -23.50 -34.16
CA ASN A 807 -27.53 -22.99 -34.64
C ASN A 807 -27.55 -23.04 -36.19
N PRO A 808 -27.78 -24.22 -36.80
CA PRO A 808 -27.76 -24.37 -38.26
C PRO A 808 -28.88 -23.61 -38.99
#